data_AF-C6BWX5-F1
#
_entry.id   AF-C6BWX5-F1
#
_cell.length_a   1.000
_cell.length_b   1.000
_cell.length_c   1.000
_cell.angle_alpha   90.00
_cell.angle_beta   90.00
_cell.angle_gamma   90.00
#
_symmetry.space_group_name_H-M   'P 1'
#
loop_
_entity.id
_entity.type
_entity.pdbx_description
1 polymer ?
#
loop_
_entity_poly.entity_id
_entity_poly.type
_entity_poly.pdbx_seq_one_letter_code
_entity_poly.pdbx_strand_id
1 'polypeptide(L)'
;MKANEIKNKKLILTACLLILSCLYSTSWADNSQYLCTDSSDSSCTGITMALGPCGTQNWISTVTYSAVNGNSTTEVFSVDNKNPNAGAVTKYMKQNVLWKVDIENDHFDQKLSTYIKITPSGWEFANGCNKTSLNPGCEAAMLFPTPGTNLSPGCQMTKYTPPDPTPSGGQCGDNTTTTAWQKRISIYNNCMDDAYIVLTPPTAADKQHFYNAKLWNKTAELAEMDEMYANPQNKTSALLFRKKITFGESMDISVPDGGIASANFGVLLGCEQPPSEGDWPGECVIGGIPGMASSGVGTVFEYSAGCTYTGADRNKCTVNPSDGTCMGATDYFDLSMVSGFNVPMSMTITDNGNDCNFTEMSAVADLYDCPKEDQTTIAANSTLYTNTQLNAGISLVVSNDKSRGRAGCMAPEQWLEPPGGQDPYKNTDTQAASPGITTDTPNISDWYACNVMKAQGADKDPETCLTPGCGGPQCAVGPLGTPGVYDMVSLSKGKGKPYTNYVKYLKAIGSDAYAWQFNDDASTAICQKAGATVKVTLCPGPPEQQPYRNQTWAFSDNKCLPDSNAGSYPTLLACMQANFDYSCQKEEVKKLNAKTGAATTAQLNYCKPVPKGQGVPYAVCMKNNSQYCQQTGKTPPNTQQTTPSKTQ
;
A
#
# COMPACT_ATOMS: atom_id res chain seq x y z
N MET A 1 17.19 9.90 -75.91
CA MET A 1 18.19 10.94 -76.29
C MET A 1 18.62 11.63 -75.00
N LYS A 2 19.75 11.18 -74.42
CA LYS A 2 21.04 11.90 -74.28
C LYS A 2 20.94 13.09 -73.30
N ALA A 3 21.39 13.02 -72.05
CA ALA A 3 22.74 12.80 -71.49
C ALA A 3 23.71 14.00 -71.66
N ASN A 4 24.14 14.57 -70.54
CA ASN A 4 25.52 14.99 -70.15
C ASN A 4 25.45 15.92 -68.93
N GLU A 5 25.86 15.52 -67.73
CA GLU A 5 27.24 15.48 -67.18
C GLU A 5 28.00 16.82 -67.25
N ILE A 6 28.31 17.43 -66.08
CA ILE A 6 29.65 17.96 -65.74
C ILE A 6 29.94 17.84 -64.22
N LYS A 7 30.79 16.85 -63.91
CA LYS A 7 31.93 16.73 -62.96
C LYS A 7 32.04 17.56 -61.66
N ASN A 8 32.16 16.77 -60.59
CA ASN A 8 32.97 16.90 -59.38
C ASN A 8 34.21 17.83 -59.42
N LYS A 9 34.32 18.71 -58.43
CA LYS A 9 35.57 18.98 -57.69
C LYS A 9 35.27 19.21 -56.19
N LYS A 10 35.89 18.39 -55.35
CA LYS A 10 35.94 18.54 -53.89
C LYS A 10 36.68 19.82 -53.54
N LEU A 11 36.02 20.75 -52.84
CA LEU A 11 36.67 21.86 -52.17
C LEU A 11 36.95 21.43 -50.72
N ILE A 12 38.22 21.24 -50.41
CA ILE A 12 38.72 21.07 -49.05
C ILE A 12 38.68 22.47 -48.43
N LEU A 13 37.68 22.73 -47.57
CA LEU A 13 37.65 23.91 -46.74
C LEU A 13 38.21 23.53 -45.37
N THR A 14 39.47 23.87 -45.14
CA THR A 14 40.11 23.84 -43.83
C THR A 14 39.49 24.93 -42.97
N ALA A 15 38.50 24.58 -42.16
CA ALA A 15 38.03 25.41 -41.07
C ALA A 15 38.61 24.87 -39.76
N CYS A 16 39.51 25.64 -39.14
CA CYS A 16 39.99 25.44 -37.79
C CYS A 16 38.81 25.46 -36.81
N LEU A 17 38.29 24.29 -36.44
CA LEU A 17 37.49 24.15 -35.24
C LEU A 17 38.46 24.00 -34.06
N LEU A 18 38.57 25.06 -33.26
CA LEU A 18 39.00 24.99 -31.87
C LEU A 18 38.01 24.08 -31.13
N ILE A 19 38.35 22.79 -31.04
CA ILE A 19 37.78 21.89 -30.06
C ILE A 19 38.47 22.26 -28.75
N LEU A 20 37.80 23.09 -27.95
CA LEU A 20 38.13 23.28 -26.55
C LEU A 20 37.78 21.97 -25.82
N SER A 21 38.68 20.99 -25.91
CA SER A 21 38.65 19.83 -25.04
C SER A 21 38.96 20.32 -23.63
N CYS A 22 37.91 20.54 -22.82
CA CYS A 22 38.02 20.53 -21.37
C CYS A 22 38.45 19.11 -20.94
N LEU A 23 39.73 18.81 -21.09
CA LEU A 23 40.40 17.82 -20.27
C LEU A 23 40.36 18.37 -18.85
N TYR A 24 39.40 17.91 -18.05
CA TYR A 24 39.54 17.97 -16.60
C TYR A 24 40.73 17.08 -16.25
N SER A 25 41.94 17.65 -16.25
CA SER A 25 43.01 17.13 -15.43
C SER A 25 42.56 17.33 -13.98
N THR A 26 42.07 16.28 -13.33
CA THR A 26 42.05 16.21 -11.88
C THR A 26 43.49 16.33 -11.41
N SER A 27 43.92 17.54 -11.07
CA SER A 27 45.12 17.72 -10.28
C SER A 27 44.81 17.07 -8.93
N TRP A 28 45.38 15.89 -8.68
CA TRP A 28 45.39 15.30 -7.35
C TRP A 28 45.98 16.35 -6.42
N ALA A 29 45.24 16.75 -5.40
CA ALA A 29 45.74 17.67 -4.41
C ALA A 29 47.07 17.11 -3.88
N ASP A 30 48.05 17.98 -3.66
CA ASP A 30 49.33 17.54 -3.09
C ASP A 30 49.05 16.94 -1.70
N ASN A 31 49.09 15.61 -1.62
CA ASN A 31 48.76 14.85 -0.41
C ASN A 31 49.77 15.15 0.73
N SER A 32 50.92 15.77 0.42
CA SER A 32 51.92 16.20 1.41
C SER A 32 51.39 17.21 2.44
N GLN A 33 50.27 17.87 2.12
CA GLN A 33 49.63 18.80 3.06
C GLN A 33 48.85 18.08 4.18
N TYR A 34 48.46 16.81 4.01
CA TYR A 34 47.65 16.05 4.97
C TYR A 34 48.32 14.77 5.50
N LEU A 35 49.32 14.25 4.78
CA LEU A 35 50.12 13.09 5.16
C LEU A 35 51.59 13.48 5.42
N CYS A 36 52.21 12.83 6.40
CA CYS A 36 53.65 12.89 6.63
C CYS A 36 54.37 11.70 5.99
N THR A 37 55.67 11.85 5.75
CA THR A 37 56.52 10.81 5.18
C THR A 37 56.80 9.67 6.16
N ASP A 38 56.95 9.97 7.46
CA ASP A 38 57.25 8.98 8.50
C ASP A 38 56.89 9.48 9.92
N SER A 39 57.31 8.73 10.94
CA SER A 39 57.09 9.00 12.37
C SER A 39 57.97 10.10 12.97
N SER A 40 58.90 10.69 12.21
CA SER A 40 59.80 11.73 12.72
C SER A 40 59.14 13.10 12.84
N ASP A 41 57.99 13.30 12.17
CA ASP A 41 57.17 14.51 12.28
C ASP A 41 56.23 14.41 13.49
N SER A 42 56.49 15.22 14.51
CA SER A 42 55.70 15.28 15.74
C SER A 42 54.27 15.80 15.55
N SER A 43 53.98 16.40 14.40
CA SER A 43 52.63 16.85 14.01
C SER A 43 51.77 15.73 13.41
N CYS A 44 52.32 14.53 13.24
CA CYS A 44 51.64 13.37 12.67
C CYS A 44 51.51 12.21 13.64
N THR A 45 50.51 11.38 13.41
CA THR A 45 50.31 10.13 14.14
C THR A 45 50.20 8.98 13.14
N GLY A 46 50.94 7.91 13.38
CA GLY A 46 50.85 6.69 12.58
C GLY A 46 49.56 5.95 12.87
N ILE A 47 48.68 5.86 11.88
CA ILE A 47 47.40 5.15 11.96
C ILE A 47 47.48 3.91 11.09
N THR A 48 47.30 2.75 11.71
CA THR A 48 47.28 1.48 11.00
C THR A 48 45.86 1.08 10.66
N MET A 49 45.60 0.80 9.39
CA MET A 49 44.30 0.42 8.84
C MET A 49 44.41 -0.98 8.27
N ALA A 50 43.52 -1.87 8.68
CA ALA A 50 43.41 -3.23 8.14
C ALA A 50 41.93 -3.55 7.89
N LEU A 51 41.54 -3.65 6.62
CA LEU A 51 40.24 -4.21 6.25
C LEU A 51 40.41 -5.73 6.26
N GLY A 52 39.81 -6.41 7.24
CA GLY A 52 39.77 -7.86 7.26
C GLY A 52 38.96 -8.42 6.07
N PRO A 53 39.09 -9.71 5.74
CA PRO A 53 38.24 -10.33 4.72
C PRO A 53 36.75 -10.23 5.14
N CYS A 54 35.90 -9.75 4.23
CA CYS A 54 34.46 -9.67 4.45
C CYS A 54 33.82 -11.04 4.17
N GLY A 55 33.99 -11.99 5.09
CA GLY A 55 33.40 -13.33 4.99
C GLY A 55 34.03 -14.24 3.92
N THR A 56 33.26 -15.23 3.46
CA THR A 56 33.70 -16.26 2.50
C THR A 56 33.40 -15.92 1.03
N GLN A 57 32.88 -14.73 0.74
CA GLN A 57 32.43 -14.31 -0.59
C GLN A 57 33.19 -13.08 -1.12
N ASN A 58 33.24 -12.92 -2.44
CA ASN A 58 34.03 -11.93 -3.19
C ASN A 58 33.51 -10.48 -3.09
N TRP A 59 33.18 -9.98 -1.89
CA TRP A 59 32.66 -8.61 -1.71
C TRP A 59 33.78 -7.58 -1.59
N ILE A 60 33.61 -6.44 -2.25
CA ILE A 60 34.55 -5.32 -2.17
C ILE A 60 33.99 -4.25 -1.24
N SER A 61 34.75 -3.92 -0.20
CA SER A 61 34.53 -2.75 0.64
C SER A 61 35.69 -1.79 0.46
N THR A 62 35.37 -0.56 0.05
CA THR A 62 36.34 0.52 -0.14
C THR A 62 36.11 1.59 0.92
N VAL A 63 37.18 1.94 1.65
CA VAL A 63 37.18 3.00 2.64
C VAL A 63 38.01 4.17 2.13
N THR A 64 37.38 5.32 1.97
CA THR A 64 37.97 6.53 1.40
C THR A 64 38.14 7.59 2.49
N TYR A 65 39.36 8.10 2.63
CA TYR A 65 39.73 9.12 3.61
C TYR A 65 39.92 10.47 2.92
N SER A 66 39.08 11.43 3.30
CA SER A 66 39.08 12.79 2.76
C SER A 66 39.38 13.81 3.85
N ALA A 67 40.23 14.79 3.57
CA ALA A 67 40.45 15.93 4.45
C ALA A 67 39.34 16.97 4.27
N VAL A 68 38.82 17.50 5.36
CA VAL A 68 37.76 18.51 5.38
C VAL A 68 38.38 19.88 5.66
N ASN A 69 38.17 20.85 4.76
CA ASN A 69 38.60 22.23 4.92
C ASN A 69 37.43 23.17 4.65
N GLY A 70 36.83 23.71 5.72
CA GLY A 70 35.57 24.46 5.63
C GLY A 70 34.46 23.60 5.03
N ASN A 71 33.87 24.06 3.93
CA ASN A 71 32.81 23.35 3.21
C ASN A 71 33.34 22.43 2.09
N SER A 72 34.66 22.31 1.95
CA SER A 72 35.29 21.47 0.91
C SER A 72 35.82 20.17 1.50
N THR A 73 35.70 19.09 0.73
CA THR A 73 36.27 17.78 1.04
C THR A 73 37.18 17.33 -0.08
N THR A 74 38.40 16.95 0.26
CA THR A 74 39.40 16.49 -0.71
C THR A 74 39.80 15.07 -0.38
N GLU A 75 39.57 14.13 -1.29
CA GLU A 75 40.05 12.76 -1.15
C GLU A 75 41.59 12.75 -1.08
N VAL A 76 42.13 12.05 -0.08
CA VAL A 76 43.58 11.93 0.12
C VAL A 76 44.04 10.53 -0.25
N PHE A 77 43.35 9.50 0.23
CA PHE A 77 43.65 8.10 -0.11
C PHE A 77 42.46 7.18 0.19
N SER A 78 42.49 5.98 -0.38
CA SER A 78 41.52 4.92 -0.16
C SER A 78 42.20 3.58 0.16
N VAL A 79 41.48 2.71 0.86
CA VAL A 79 41.90 1.35 1.22
C VAL A 79 40.77 0.40 0.82
N ASP A 80 41.07 -0.66 0.09
CA ASP A 80 40.10 -1.70 -0.26
C ASP A 80 40.53 -3.07 0.28
N ASN A 81 39.57 -3.99 0.36
CA ASN A 81 39.78 -5.39 0.77
C ASN A 81 39.92 -6.35 -0.45
N LYS A 82 40.07 -5.81 -1.67
CA LYS A 82 40.04 -6.59 -2.92
C LYS A 82 41.27 -7.47 -3.09
N ASN A 83 42.39 -7.06 -2.49
CA ASN A 83 43.62 -7.84 -2.51
C ASN A 83 43.77 -8.61 -1.18
N PRO A 84 43.67 -9.96 -1.19
CA PRO A 84 43.82 -10.78 0.02
C PRO A 84 45.23 -10.70 0.65
N ASN A 85 46.20 -10.11 -0.07
CA ASN A 85 47.56 -9.83 0.42
C ASN A 85 47.78 -8.36 0.81
N ALA A 86 46.75 -7.51 0.85
CA ALA A 86 46.90 -6.06 1.07
C ALA A 86 47.59 -5.69 2.39
N GLY A 87 47.57 -6.58 3.39
CA GLY A 87 48.19 -6.34 4.69
C GLY A 87 47.59 -5.12 5.42
N ALA A 88 48.05 -4.88 6.64
CA ALA A 88 47.73 -3.62 7.31
C ALA A 88 48.53 -2.48 6.66
N VAL A 89 47.87 -1.37 6.33
CA VAL A 89 48.51 -0.16 5.78
C VAL A 89 48.60 0.88 6.89
N THR A 90 49.81 1.35 7.18
CA THR A 90 50.03 2.48 8.08
C THR A 90 50.20 3.77 7.29
N LYS A 91 49.44 4.81 7.64
CA LYS A 91 49.63 6.17 7.14
C LYS A 91 49.92 7.11 8.30
N TYR A 92 50.88 8.00 8.13
CA TYR A 92 51.17 9.06 9.09
C TYR A 92 50.29 10.26 8.76
N MET A 93 49.18 10.40 9.50
CA MET A 93 48.16 11.41 9.24
C MET A 93 48.39 12.63 10.14
N LYS A 94 48.24 13.84 9.59
CA LYS A 94 48.41 15.07 10.39
C LYS A 94 47.35 15.18 11.49
N GLN A 95 47.82 15.50 12.68
CA GLN A 95 47.00 15.82 13.84
C GLN A 95 46.17 17.08 13.57
N ASN A 96 45.04 17.21 14.27
CA ASN A 96 44.12 18.35 14.17
C ASN A 96 43.46 18.61 12.80
N VAL A 97 43.63 17.72 11.83
CA VAL A 97 42.84 17.70 10.60
C VAL A 97 41.52 16.98 10.87
N LEU A 98 40.41 17.55 10.39
CA LEU A 98 39.12 16.88 10.35
C LEU A 98 39.08 15.97 9.11
N TRP A 99 38.81 14.69 9.31
CA TRP A 99 38.75 13.70 8.25
C TRP A 99 37.32 13.21 8.09
N LYS A 100 36.81 13.21 6.86
CA LYS A 100 35.61 12.48 6.45
C LYS A 100 36.05 11.10 5.98
N VAL A 101 35.40 10.06 6.50
CA VAL A 101 35.67 8.68 6.11
C VAL A 101 34.42 8.09 5.50
N ASP A 102 34.50 7.73 4.22
CA ASP A 102 33.42 7.13 3.45
C ASP A 102 33.67 5.63 3.29
N ILE A 103 32.66 4.81 3.58
CA ILE A 103 32.70 3.35 3.37
C ILE A 103 31.69 3.02 2.28
N GLU A 104 32.16 2.40 1.20
CA GLU A 104 31.35 1.91 0.09
C GLU A 104 31.36 0.39 0.08
N ASN A 105 30.18 -0.22 0.05
CA ASN A 105 29.99 -1.66 0.01
C ASN A 105 29.24 -2.04 -1.28
N ASP A 106 29.90 -2.81 -2.14
CA ASP A 106 29.36 -3.19 -3.45
C ASP A 106 28.16 -4.16 -3.37
N HIS A 107 28.12 -5.00 -2.33
CA HIS A 107 27.06 -5.99 -2.15
C HIS A 107 25.71 -5.36 -1.80
N PHE A 108 25.72 -4.31 -0.98
CA PHE A 108 24.50 -3.60 -0.55
C PHE A 108 24.17 -2.35 -1.37
N ASP A 109 25.02 -1.98 -2.34
CA ASP A 109 24.95 -0.73 -3.10
C ASP A 109 24.78 0.49 -2.16
N GLN A 110 25.65 0.57 -1.15
CA GLN A 110 25.52 1.53 -0.05
C GLN A 110 26.82 2.28 0.24
N LYS A 111 26.68 3.59 0.46
CA LYS A 111 27.75 4.48 0.91
C LYS A 111 27.40 5.09 2.27
N LEU A 112 28.26 4.87 3.26
CA LEU A 112 28.13 5.37 4.63
C LEU A 112 29.26 6.33 4.96
N SER A 113 29.01 7.32 5.83
CA SER A 113 30.03 8.32 6.20
C SER A 113 30.23 8.39 7.71
N THR A 114 31.42 8.79 8.14
CA THR A 114 31.69 9.27 9.51
C THR A 114 32.78 10.33 9.50
N TYR A 115 32.98 10.98 10.64
CA TYR A 115 34.02 12.00 10.81
C TYR A 115 34.94 11.64 11.98
N ILE A 116 36.24 11.79 11.76
CA ILE A 116 37.28 11.53 12.76
C ILE A 116 38.28 12.68 12.82
N LYS A 117 39.04 12.73 13.92
CA LYS A 117 40.18 13.62 14.10
C LYS A 117 41.38 12.82 14.59
N ILE A 118 42.56 13.15 14.08
CA ILE A 118 43.81 12.53 14.49
C ILE A 118 44.38 13.25 15.71
N THR A 119 44.79 12.47 16.71
CA THR A 119 45.33 12.92 17.99
C THR A 119 46.74 12.36 18.19
N PRO A 120 47.55 12.88 19.14
CA PRO A 120 48.89 12.34 19.40
C PRO A 120 48.90 10.85 19.79
N SER A 121 47.80 10.34 20.35
CA SER A 121 47.65 8.95 20.78
C SER A 121 46.86 8.07 19.80
N GLY A 122 46.47 8.60 18.62
CA GLY A 122 45.72 7.86 17.62
C GLY A 122 44.66 8.70 16.92
N TRP A 123 43.40 8.33 17.06
CA TRP A 123 42.25 9.04 16.49
C TRP A 123 41.08 9.06 17.47
N GLU A 124 40.14 9.99 17.26
CA GLU A 124 38.85 10.07 17.94
C GLU A 124 37.72 10.41 16.95
N PHE A 125 36.46 10.17 17.32
CA PHE A 125 35.34 10.65 16.52
C PHE A 125 35.24 12.18 16.57
N ALA A 126 34.78 12.78 15.48
CA ALA A 126 34.64 14.23 15.35
C ALA A 126 33.26 14.61 14.80
N ASN A 127 33.00 15.92 14.69
CA ASN A 127 31.78 16.46 14.09
C ASN A 127 30.47 15.92 14.72
N GLY A 128 30.48 15.65 16.03
CA GLY A 128 29.34 15.09 16.75
C GLY A 128 29.08 13.60 16.51
N CYS A 129 29.96 12.90 15.78
CA CYS A 129 29.88 11.45 15.64
C CYS A 129 30.38 10.74 16.91
N ASN A 130 29.80 9.57 17.17
CA ASN A 130 30.25 8.59 18.16
C ASN A 130 29.79 7.20 17.71
N LYS A 131 30.24 6.14 18.39
CA LYS A 131 29.98 4.74 18.00
C LYS A 131 28.49 4.37 17.88
N THR A 132 27.63 5.14 18.53
CA THR A 132 26.17 4.97 18.55
C THR A 132 25.42 6.10 17.82
N SER A 133 26.12 7.00 17.14
CA SER A 133 25.50 8.13 16.45
C SER A 133 24.62 7.66 15.31
N LEU A 134 23.40 8.19 15.27
CA LEU A 134 22.41 7.95 14.23
C LEU A 134 22.21 9.18 13.32
N ASN A 135 23.04 10.20 13.49
CA ASN A 135 22.95 11.45 12.74
C ASN A 135 23.40 11.23 11.29
N PRO A 136 22.77 11.91 10.31
CA PRO A 136 23.24 11.91 8.93
C PRO A 136 24.72 12.29 8.84
N GLY A 137 25.51 11.50 8.13
CA GLY A 137 26.95 11.63 8.01
C GLY A 137 27.78 10.98 9.12
N CYS A 138 27.17 10.26 10.07
CA CYS A 138 27.85 9.48 11.11
C CYS A 138 27.52 7.97 11.04
N GLU A 139 26.81 7.52 10.01
CA GLU A 139 26.28 6.16 9.88
C GLU A 139 27.37 5.09 9.92
N ALA A 140 28.55 5.41 9.39
CA ALA A 140 29.68 4.47 9.39
C ALA A 140 30.30 4.28 10.78
N ALA A 141 30.00 5.13 11.77
CA ALA A 141 30.67 5.12 13.08
C ALA A 141 30.54 3.77 13.84
N MET A 142 29.43 3.06 13.65
CA MET A 142 29.19 1.74 14.23
C MET A 142 30.14 0.65 13.72
N LEU A 143 30.78 0.87 12.57
CA LEU A 143 31.73 -0.05 11.96
C LEU A 143 33.15 0.14 12.51
N PHE A 144 33.43 1.23 13.22
CA PHE A 144 34.78 1.53 13.71
C PHE A 144 35.08 0.87 15.07
N PRO A 145 36.36 0.50 15.32
CA PRO A 145 36.80 0.10 16.64
C PRO A 145 36.73 1.29 17.61
N THR A 146 36.97 1.04 18.89
CA THR A 146 37.12 2.13 19.86
C THR A 146 38.31 3.02 19.45
N PRO A 147 38.21 4.37 19.61
CA PRO A 147 39.31 5.32 19.40
C PRO A 147 40.67 4.82 19.92
N GLY A 148 41.73 4.97 19.11
CA GLY A 148 43.06 4.45 19.42
C GLY A 148 44.03 4.57 18.25
N THR A 149 45.11 3.80 18.23
CA THR A 149 46.14 3.88 17.18
C THR A 149 45.81 3.10 15.91
N ASN A 150 44.85 2.16 15.98
CA ASN A 150 44.40 1.36 14.85
C ASN A 150 43.01 1.83 14.39
N LEU A 151 42.85 2.00 13.09
CA LEU A 151 41.64 2.47 12.43
C LEU A 151 41.20 1.45 11.39
N SER A 152 40.68 0.33 11.88
CA SER A 152 40.26 -0.81 11.07
C SER A 152 38.74 -0.96 11.15
N PRO A 153 37.96 -0.26 10.31
CA PRO A 153 36.52 -0.47 10.30
C PRO A 153 36.21 -1.92 9.91
N GLY A 154 35.27 -2.53 10.63
CA GLY A 154 34.74 -3.84 10.29
C GLY A 154 33.97 -3.79 8.97
N CYS A 155 33.86 -4.95 8.31
CA CYS A 155 33.00 -5.08 7.15
C CYS A 155 31.54 -4.85 7.52
N GLN A 156 30.81 -4.19 6.63
CA GLN A 156 29.37 -4.14 6.71
C GLN A 156 28.82 -5.54 6.39
N MET A 157 28.30 -6.24 7.39
CA MET A 157 27.74 -7.60 7.24
C MET A 157 26.23 -7.59 6.96
N THR A 158 25.57 -6.46 7.17
CA THR A 158 24.12 -6.27 6.95
C THR A 158 23.88 -4.91 6.31
N LYS A 159 22.83 -4.80 5.47
CA LYS A 159 22.40 -3.51 4.91
C LYS A 159 22.08 -2.55 6.05
N TYR A 160 22.71 -1.38 6.07
CA TYR A 160 22.41 -0.37 7.06
C TYR A 160 21.07 0.25 6.69
N THR A 161 20.10 0.11 7.58
CA THR A 161 18.84 0.83 7.50
C THR A 161 18.95 1.96 8.51
N PRO A 162 18.86 3.24 8.09
CA PRO A 162 18.82 4.33 9.04
C PRO A 162 17.70 4.04 10.05
N PRO A 163 17.94 4.13 11.36
CA PRO A 163 16.84 4.12 12.29
C PRO A 163 15.92 5.29 11.95
N ASP A 164 14.62 5.04 11.95
CA ASP A 164 13.64 6.11 11.82
C ASP A 164 14.02 7.22 12.80
N PRO A 165 14.08 8.49 12.37
CA PRO A 165 14.55 9.57 13.23
C PRO A 165 13.76 9.53 14.53
N THR A 166 14.44 9.17 15.62
CA THR A 166 13.83 9.06 16.95
C THR A 166 13.18 10.42 17.24
N PRO A 167 11.85 10.49 17.40
CA PRO A 167 11.19 11.77 17.63
C PRO A 167 11.70 12.36 18.95
N SER A 168 12.38 13.49 18.88
CA SER A 168 12.74 14.28 20.04
C SER A 168 11.47 14.89 20.64
N GLY A 169 10.88 14.20 21.62
CA GLY A 169 10.22 14.80 22.79
C GLY A 169 9.03 15.74 22.62
N GLY A 170 8.51 15.98 21.41
CA GLY A 170 7.21 16.65 21.23
C GLY A 170 6.10 15.70 21.65
N GLN A 171 5.38 15.98 22.74
CA GLN A 171 4.12 15.28 23.01
C GLN A 171 3.12 15.67 21.93
N CYS A 172 2.91 14.81 20.94
CA CYS A 172 1.81 14.94 20.00
C CYS A 172 0.48 14.77 20.73
N GLY A 173 -0.49 15.61 20.39
CA GLY A 173 -1.73 15.78 21.14
C GLY A 173 -2.83 16.40 20.29
N ASP A 174 -3.81 17.04 20.94
CA ASP A 174 -4.90 17.74 20.26
C ASP A 174 -4.34 18.94 19.46
N ASN A 175 -4.34 18.84 18.13
CA ASN A 175 -3.86 19.90 17.24
C ASN A 175 -5.00 20.68 16.55
N THR A 176 -6.25 20.45 16.95
CA THR A 176 -7.45 21.05 16.31
C THR A 176 -7.42 22.59 16.22
N THR A 177 -6.69 23.25 17.12
CA THR A 177 -6.60 24.72 17.21
C THR A 177 -5.23 25.28 16.81
N THR A 178 -4.23 24.42 16.60
CA THR A 178 -2.83 24.82 16.34
C THR A 178 -2.36 24.51 14.93
N THR A 179 -3.13 23.71 14.18
CA THR A 179 -2.87 23.36 12.79
C THR A 179 -3.55 24.30 11.81
N ALA A 180 -2.95 24.48 10.64
CA ALA A 180 -3.61 25.07 9.48
C ALA A 180 -4.46 24.02 8.75
N TRP A 181 -5.47 24.48 8.02
CA TRP A 181 -6.43 23.62 7.32
C TRP A 181 -6.37 23.93 5.82
N GLN A 182 -6.20 22.89 5.01
CA GLN A 182 -6.08 23.02 3.56
C GLN A 182 -7.15 22.18 2.87
N LYS A 183 -7.70 22.68 1.77
CA LYS A 183 -8.58 21.90 0.90
C LYS A 183 -7.77 20.81 0.21
N ARG A 184 -7.92 19.56 0.65
CA ARG A 184 -7.09 18.44 0.19
C ARG A 184 -7.89 17.34 -0.48
N ILE A 185 -9.18 17.23 -0.22
CA ILE A 185 -10.05 16.27 -0.91
C ILE A 185 -11.13 17.05 -1.64
N SER A 186 -11.36 16.73 -2.91
CA SER A 186 -12.50 17.22 -3.70
C SER A 186 -13.31 16.03 -4.20
N ILE A 187 -14.60 15.97 -3.89
CA ILE A 187 -15.50 14.90 -4.34
C ILE A 187 -16.43 15.49 -5.38
N TYR A 188 -16.36 15.00 -6.62
CA TYR A 188 -17.16 15.43 -7.76
C TYR A 188 -18.25 14.39 -8.08
N ASN A 189 -19.51 14.83 -8.18
CA ASN A 189 -20.62 13.97 -8.56
C ASN A 189 -20.87 14.00 -10.06
N ASN A 190 -20.47 12.95 -10.78
CA ASN A 190 -20.80 12.75 -12.18
C ASN A 190 -21.99 11.78 -12.38
N CYS A 191 -22.58 11.28 -11.29
CA CYS A 191 -23.78 10.45 -11.36
C CYS A 191 -25.00 11.32 -11.68
N MET A 192 -26.00 10.76 -12.38
CA MET A 192 -27.22 11.50 -12.76
C MET A 192 -28.00 12.03 -11.55
N ASP A 193 -27.99 11.26 -10.46
CA ASP A 193 -28.75 11.58 -9.26
C ASP A 193 -27.91 12.42 -8.29
N ASP A 194 -28.61 13.10 -7.39
CA ASP A 194 -27.98 13.70 -6.22
C ASP A 194 -27.28 12.61 -5.38
N ALA A 195 -26.05 12.90 -4.98
CA ALA A 195 -25.25 12.03 -4.12
C ALA A 195 -25.21 12.58 -2.70
N TYR A 196 -25.50 11.73 -1.72
CA TYR A 196 -25.20 12.02 -0.33
C TYR A 196 -23.87 11.38 0.04
N ILE A 197 -22.85 12.22 0.23
CA ILE A 197 -21.56 11.79 0.74
C ILE A 197 -21.70 11.57 2.25
N VAL A 198 -21.27 10.43 2.75
CA VAL A 198 -21.29 10.07 4.17
C VAL A 198 -19.85 9.90 4.66
N LEU A 199 -19.43 10.74 5.60
CA LEU A 199 -18.15 10.64 6.29
C LEU A 199 -18.33 9.83 7.58
N THR A 200 -17.58 8.74 7.69
CA THR A 200 -17.47 7.90 8.89
C THR A 200 -16.12 8.13 9.56
N PRO A 201 -16.07 8.87 10.69
CA PRO A 201 -14.84 9.04 11.46
C PRO A 201 -14.45 7.74 12.19
N PRO A 202 -13.21 7.63 12.70
CA PRO A 202 -12.80 6.47 13.47
C PRO A 202 -13.50 6.46 14.83
N THR A 203 -13.82 5.28 15.34
CA THR A 203 -14.43 5.13 16.67
C THR A 203 -13.44 5.52 17.75
N ALA A 204 -13.83 6.47 18.62
CA ALA A 204 -13.00 6.97 19.73
C ALA A 204 -12.89 5.97 20.90
N ALA A 205 -12.38 4.77 20.64
CA ALA A 205 -12.26 3.69 21.63
C ALA A 205 -11.15 3.94 22.66
N ASP A 206 -10.13 4.71 22.30
CA ASP A 206 -9.04 5.12 23.17
C ASP A 206 -8.67 6.60 22.95
N LYS A 207 -7.67 7.06 23.71
CA LYS A 207 -7.22 8.45 23.67
C LYS A 207 -6.63 8.84 22.31
N GLN A 208 -5.94 7.92 21.63
CA GLN A 208 -5.36 8.20 20.32
C GLN A 208 -6.43 8.37 19.24
N HIS A 209 -7.43 7.48 19.23
CA HIS A 209 -8.55 7.54 18.30
C HIS A 209 -9.46 8.75 18.59
N PHE A 210 -9.58 9.16 19.85
CA PHE A 210 -10.35 10.35 20.23
C PHE A 210 -9.87 11.64 19.56
N TYR A 211 -8.56 11.87 19.44
CA TYR A 211 -8.05 13.07 18.77
C TYR A 211 -8.34 13.07 17.27
N ASN A 212 -8.20 11.91 16.62
CA ASN A 212 -8.51 11.76 15.19
C ASN A 212 -10.01 11.93 14.92
N ALA A 213 -10.88 11.36 15.77
CA ALA A 213 -12.33 11.57 15.67
C ALA A 213 -12.70 13.06 15.79
N LYS A 214 -12.11 13.78 16.76
CA LYS A 214 -12.32 15.24 16.91
C LYS A 214 -11.90 16.03 15.67
N LEU A 215 -10.77 15.69 15.07
CA LEU A 215 -10.30 16.37 13.86
C LEU A 215 -11.26 16.10 12.70
N TRP A 216 -11.81 14.89 12.57
CA TRP A 216 -12.78 14.55 11.53
C TRP A 216 -14.12 15.28 11.74
N ASN A 217 -14.55 15.48 12.98
CA ASN A 217 -15.70 16.32 13.28
C ASN A 217 -15.46 17.77 12.82
N LYS A 218 -14.24 18.30 13.02
CA LYS A 218 -13.89 19.65 12.55
C LYS A 218 -13.80 19.71 11.02
N THR A 219 -13.26 18.68 10.38
CA THR A 219 -13.26 18.52 8.92
C THR A 219 -14.70 18.58 8.38
N ALA A 220 -15.62 17.85 9.01
CA ALA A 220 -17.03 17.82 8.64
C ALA A 220 -17.70 19.19 8.80
N GLU A 221 -17.44 19.88 9.92
CA GLU A 221 -17.91 21.26 10.17
C GLU A 221 -17.43 22.22 9.07
N LEU A 222 -16.13 22.19 8.74
CA LEU A 222 -15.55 23.05 7.70
C LEU A 222 -16.08 22.74 6.29
N ALA A 223 -16.51 21.50 6.06
CA ALA A 223 -17.14 21.08 4.82
C ALA A 223 -18.66 21.31 4.81
N GLU A 224 -19.23 21.89 5.88
CA GLU A 224 -20.67 22.11 6.07
C GLU A 224 -21.47 20.80 5.91
N MET A 225 -20.98 19.72 6.53
CA MET A 225 -21.69 18.45 6.57
C MET A 225 -22.61 18.41 7.80
N ASP A 226 -23.81 17.87 7.62
CA ASP A 226 -24.78 17.68 8.69
C ASP A 226 -24.43 16.45 9.52
N GLU A 227 -24.55 16.57 10.85
CA GLU A 227 -24.43 15.43 11.76
C GLU A 227 -25.56 14.43 11.56
N MET A 228 -25.24 13.14 11.68
CA MET A 228 -26.21 12.05 11.73
C MET A 228 -25.67 10.90 12.57
N TYR A 229 -26.54 9.94 12.91
CA TYR A 229 -26.16 8.78 13.73
C TYR A 229 -26.38 7.49 12.97
N ALA A 230 -25.48 6.52 13.16
CA ALA A 230 -25.57 5.19 12.54
C ALA A 230 -26.94 4.54 12.81
N ASN A 231 -27.46 4.71 14.02
CA ASN A 231 -28.85 4.46 14.39
C ASN A 231 -29.50 5.79 14.83
N PRO A 232 -30.40 6.38 14.01
CA PRO A 232 -31.02 7.66 14.34
C PRO A 232 -31.87 7.63 15.62
N GLN A 233 -32.43 6.48 15.96
CA GLN A 233 -33.20 6.27 17.18
C GLN A 233 -32.30 6.11 18.42
N ASN A 234 -30.99 5.91 18.23
CA ASN A 234 -30.01 5.81 19.30
C ASN A 234 -28.82 6.76 19.08
N LYS A 235 -28.89 7.95 19.67
CA LYS A 235 -27.80 8.95 19.62
C LYS A 235 -26.50 8.53 20.30
N THR A 236 -26.45 7.37 20.96
CA THR A 236 -25.19 6.78 21.44
C THR A 236 -24.52 5.89 20.40
N SER A 237 -25.14 5.69 19.24
CA SER A 237 -24.53 5.00 18.11
C SER A 237 -23.45 5.87 17.45
N ALA A 238 -22.66 5.28 16.54
CA ALA A 238 -21.56 5.97 15.90
C ALA A 238 -22.03 7.28 15.24
N LEU A 239 -21.32 8.37 15.52
CA LEU A 239 -21.52 9.68 14.90
C LEU A 239 -20.96 9.64 13.48
N LEU A 240 -21.76 10.11 12.53
CA LEU A 240 -21.42 10.21 11.12
C LEU A 240 -21.77 11.62 10.63
N PHE A 241 -21.28 11.99 9.45
CA PHE A 241 -21.60 13.26 8.82
C PHE A 241 -22.03 13.06 7.39
N ARG A 242 -22.86 13.95 6.86
CA ARG A 242 -23.31 13.87 5.47
C ARG A 242 -23.44 15.20 4.76
N LYS A 243 -23.31 15.20 3.44
CA LYS A 243 -23.62 16.35 2.59
C LYS A 243 -24.17 15.90 1.24
N LYS A 244 -25.19 16.61 0.76
CA LYS A 244 -25.71 16.41 -0.60
C LYS A 244 -24.85 17.18 -1.60
N ILE A 245 -24.50 16.54 -2.71
CA ILE A 245 -23.92 17.18 -3.90
C ILE A 245 -24.76 16.79 -5.11
N THR A 246 -25.22 17.78 -5.88
CA THR A 246 -26.05 17.53 -7.07
C THR A 246 -25.17 17.11 -8.26
N PHE A 247 -25.78 16.60 -9.33
CA PHE A 247 -25.06 16.26 -10.55
C PHE A 247 -24.26 17.46 -11.08
N GLY A 248 -22.97 17.24 -11.35
CA GLY A 248 -22.06 18.27 -11.85
C GLY A 248 -21.44 19.16 -10.76
N GLU A 249 -21.80 18.97 -9.49
CA GLU A 249 -21.20 19.70 -8.36
C GLU A 249 -20.01 18.96 -7.76
N SER A 250 -19.15 19.73 -7.10
CA SER A 250 -18.07 19.25 -6.24
C SER A 250 -18.24 19.76 -4.82
N MET A 251 -17.80 18.96 -3.84
CA MET A 251 -17.51 19.46 -2.49
C MET A 251 -16.02 19.38 -2.20
N ASP A 252 -15.49 20.41 -1.55
CA ASP A 252 -14.12 20.41 -1.04
C ASP A 252 -14.12 20.15 0.46
N ILE A 253 -13.16 19.35 0.90
CA ILE A 253 -13.00 18.96 2.30
C ILE A 253 -11.63 19.41 2.76
N SER A 254 -11.63 20.18 3.86
CA SER A 254 -10.41 20.71 4.45
C SER A 254 -9.83 19.72 5.45
N VAL A 255 -8.54 19.44 5.32
CA VAL A 255 -7.78 18.47 6.13
C VAL A 255 -6.66 19.22 6.86
N PRO A 256 -6.34 18.86 8.12
CA PRO A 256 -5.32 19.56 8.89
C PRO A 256 -3.91 19.24 8.40
N ASP A 257 -3.05 20.26 8.37
CA ASP A 257 -1.62 20.16 8.04
C ASP A 257 -0.84 19.34 9.07
N GLY A 258 -1.38 19.20 10.29
CA GLY A 258 -0.84 18.35 11.35
C GLY A 258 -1.14 16.86 11.19
N GLY A 259 -1.80 16.46 10.10
CA GLY A 259 -2.20 15.10 9.83
C GLY A 259 -3.50 14.70 10.54
N ILE A 260 -4.13 13.65 10.02
CA ILE A 260 -5.36 13.05 10.55
C ILE A 260 -5.43 11.60 10.08
N ALA A 261 -5.61 10.66 10.99
CA ALA A 261 -5.70 9.25 10.65
C ALA A 261 -7.15 8.83 10.38
N SER A 262 -7.32 7.99 9.36
CA SER A 262 -8.45 7.11 9.10
C SER A 262 -9.84 7.74 9.10
N ALA A 263 -10.40 8.00 7.92
CA ALA A 263 -11.86 8.04 7.75
C ALA A 263 -12.28 7.50 6.40
N ASN A 264 -13.57 7.14 6.35
CA ASN A 264 -14.18 6.52 5.18
C ASN A 264 -15.28 7.42 4.64
N PHE A 265 -15.29 7.59 3.32
CA PHE A 265 -16.32 8.31 2.59
C PHE A 265 -17.16 7.31 1.79
N GLY A 266 -18.38 7.09 2.23
CA GLY A 266 -19.40 6.32 1.51
C GLY A 266 -20.34 7.22 0.73
N VAL A 267 -21.16 6.62 -0.14
CA VAL A 267 -22.12 7.35 -0.98
C VAL A 267 -23.49 6.68 -0.95
N LEU A 268 -24.53 7.50 -0.83
CA LEU A 268 -25.93 7.11 -1.04
C LEU A 268 -26.44 7.77 -2.31
N LEU A 269 -27.21 7.03 -3.12
CA LEU A 269 -27.74 7.49 -4.42
C LEU A 269 -29.21 7.12 -4.62
N GLY A 270 -29.88 7.93 -5.43
CA GLY A 270 -31.28 7.72 -5.82
C GLY A 270 -32.24 7.84 -4.64
N CYS A 271 -32.02 8.82 -3.74
CA CYS A 271 -32.82 9.06 -2.56
C CYS A 271 -34.02 9.96 -2.88
N GLU A 272 -35.23 9.57 -2.46
CA GLU A 272 -36.47 10.26 -2.86
C GLU A 272 -36.82 11.47 -2.00
N GLN A 273 -36.34 11.52 -0.76
CA GLN A 273 -36.68 12.57 0.20
C GLN A 273 -35.44 13.16 0.85
N PRO A 274 -35.40 14.49 1.04
CA PRO A 274 -34.36 15.09 1.86
C PRO A 274 -34.47 14.54 3.29
N PRO A 275 -33.35 14.34 3.99
CA PRO A 275 -33.38 13.84 5.35
C PRO A 275 -34.00 14.87 6.30
N SER A 276 -34.62 14.37 7.37
CA SER A 276 -34.87 15.15 8.58
C SER A 276 -33.53 15.41 9.32
N GLU A 277 -33.51 16.39 10.22
CA GLU A 277 -32.33 16.72 11.03
C GLU A 277 -31.84 15.48 11.82
N GLY A 278 -30.57 15.08 11.61
CA GLY A 278 -29.95 13.93 12.28
C GLY A 278 -30.29 12.53 11.73
N ASP A 279 -31.28 12.39 10.84
CA ASP A 279 -31.75 11.11 10.27
C ASP A 279 -31.07 10.78 8.94
N TRP A 280 -30.90 9.51 8.56
CA TRP A 280 -30.44 9.13 7.21
C TRP A 280 -31.28 9.81 6.10
N PRO A 281 -30.72 10.06 4.89
CA PRO A 281 -31.53 10.41 3.72
C PRO A 281 -32.70 9.45 3.53
N GLY A 282 -33.79 9.93 2.92
CA GLY A 282 -34.99 9.13 2.64
C GLY A 282 -34.69 7.88 1.82
N GLU A 283 -35.71 7.10 1.44
CA GLU A 283 -35.51 5.83 0.73
C GLU A 283 -34.57 5.94 -0.48
N CYS A 284 -33.34 5.43 -0.34
CA CYS A 284 -32.31 5.41 -1.36
C CYS A 284 -32.27 4.05 -2.07
N VAL A 285 -31.98 4.06 -3.38
CA VAL A 285 -31.73 2.81 -4.11
C VAL A 285 -30.41 2.20 -3.67
N ILE A 286 -29.35 3.01 -3.61
CA ILE A 286 -28.06 2.64 -3.06
C ILE A 286 -27.94 3.28 -1.69
N GLY A 287 -27.87 2.46 -0.64
CA GLY A 287 -27.83 2.91 0.75
C GLY A 287 -28.68 2.06 1.69
N GLY A 288 -29.03 2.63 2.84
CA GLY A 288 -29.99 2.05 3.79
C GLY A 288 -31.43 2.50 3.52
N ILE A 289 -32.38 1.77 4.10
CA ILE A 289 -33.78 2.19 4.20
C ILE A 289 -33.89 3.13 5.42
N PRO A 290 -34.66 4.23 5.36
CA PRO A 290 -34.86 5.14 6.48
C PRO A 290 -35.28 4.40 7.76
N GLY A 291 -34.61 4.73 8.87
CA GLY A 291 -34.82 4.10 10.16
C GLY A 291 -34.07 2.78 10.38
N MET A 292 -33.30 2.30 9.39
CA MET A 292 -32.42 1.13 9.50
C MET A 292 -30.96 1.53 9.26
N ALA A 293 -30.03 0.76 9.82
CA ALA A 293 -28.61 0.94 9.52
C ALA A 293 -28.37 0.73 8.01
N SER A 294 -27.40 1.44 7.43
CA SER A 294 -26.93 1.21 6.06
C SER A 294 -26.71 -0.29 5.82
N SER A 295 -26.89 -0.75 4.58
CA SER A 295 -26.66 -2.15 4.19
C SER A 295 -25.23 -2.64 4.47
N GLY A 296 -24.31 -1.75 4.84
CA GLY A 296 -22.90 -2.05 5.10
C GLY A 296 -22.12 -2.36 3.83
N VAL A 297 -22.77 -2.27 2.66
CA VAL A 297 -22.22 -2.62 1.35
C VAL A 297 -21.98 -1.35 0.56
N GLY A 298 -20.72 -1.08 0.22
CA GLY A 298 -20.42 -0.03 -0.72
C GLY A 298 -18.94 0.13 -1.04
N THR A 299 -18.70 0.78 -2.18
CA THR A 299 -17.40 1.30 -2.51
C THR A 299 -17.14 2.52 -1.63
N VAL A 300 -16.00 2.55 -0.96
CA VAL A 300 -15.61 3.64 -0.07
C VAL A 300 -14.29 4.24 -0.53
N PHE A 301 -14.13 5.54 -0.29
CA PHE A 301 -12.83 6.20 -0.34
C PHE A 301 -12.28 6.30 1.09
N GLU A 302 -11.09 5.76 1.34
CA GLU A 302 -10.44 5.79 2.65
C GLU A 302 -9.23 6.75 2.59
N TYR A 303 -9.04 7.51 3.66
CA TYR A 303 -8.00 8.53 3.70
C TYR A 303 -7.35 8.69 5.06
N SER A 304 -6.02 8.79 5.05
CA SER A 304 -5.20 9.23 6.19
C SER A 304 -4.18 10.26 5.73
N ALA A 305 -4.17 11.43 6.36
CA ALA A 305 -3.24 12.50 6.06
C ALA A 305 -2.00 12.43 6.95
N GLY A 306 -0.82 12.55 6.34
CA GLY A 306 0.44 12.77 7.02
C GLY A 306 0.53 14.17 7.63
N CYS A 307 1.48 14.34 8.55
CA CYS A 307 1.84 15.62 9.13
C CYS A 307 2.88 16.34 8.27
N THR A 308 2.58 17.59 7.90
CA THR A 308 3.47 18.49 7.16
C THR A 308 4.51 19.17 8.05
N TYR A 309 4.27 19.25 9.37
CA TYR A 309 5.19 19.88 10.31
C TYR A 309 6.41 19.01 10.61
N THR A 310 7.58 19.64 10.67
CA THR A 310 8.86 18.98 10.98
C THR A 310 9.62 19.73 12.07
N GLY A 311 10.68 19.12 12.61
CA GLY A 311 11.55 19.76 13.60
C GLY A 311 10.81 20.21 14.86
N ALA A 312 11.00 21.48 15.25
CA ALA A 312 10.42 22.05 16.47
C ALA A 312 8.88 22.16 16.43
N ASP A 313 8.28 22.22 15.24
CA ASP A 313 6.84 22.30 15.05
C ASP A 313 6.15 20.93 15.06
N ARG A 314 6.90 19.84 15.27
CA ARG A 314 6.35 18.47 15.28
C ARG A 314 5.30 18.25 16.38
N ASN A 315 5.28 19.08 17.42
CA ASN A 315 4.22 19.09 18.43
C ASN A 315 2.84 19.52 17.90
N LYS A 316 2.76 20.08 16.67
CA LYS A 316 1.51 20.36 15.96
C LYS A 316 0.99 19.15 15.19
N CYS A 317 1.74 18.05 15.13
CA CYS A 317 1.25 16.80 14.55
C CYS A 317 0.24 16.12 15.48
N THR A 318 -0.76 15.48 14.89
CA THR A 318 -1.67 14.60 15.63
C THR A 318 -0.96 13.29 15.97
N VAL A 319 -1.61 12.47 16.80
CA VAL A 319 -1.13 11.15 17.18
C VAL A 319 -1.53 10.09 16.17
N ASN A 320 -0.60 9.19 15.86
CA ASN A 320 -0.85 7.96 15.12
C ASN A 320 -1.60 6.97 16.03
N PRO A 321 -2.80 6.52 15.65
CA PRO A 321 -3.58 5.59 16.46
C PRO A 321 -2.92 4.22 16.63
N SER A 322 -2.06 3.78 15.70
CA SER A 322 -1.48 2.44 15.73
C SER A 322 -0.38 2.24 16.78
N ASP A 323 0.40 3.29 17.07
CA ASP A 323 1.58 3.20 17.94
C ASP A 323 1.70 4.32 18.99
N GLY A 324 0.81 5.32 18.93
CA GLY A 324 0.82 6.46 19.85
C GLY A 324 1.92 7.48 19.59
N THR A 325 2.68 7.35 18.50
CA THR A 325 3.69 8.32 18.09
C THR A 325 3.06 9.49 17.33
N CYS A 326 3.85 10.51 17.00
CA CYS A 326 3.40 11.57 16.11
C CYS A 326 3.20 11.05 14.68
N MET A 327 2.11 11.45 14.02
CA MET A 327 1.90 11.15 12.61
C MET A 327 3.16 11.46 11.77
N GLY A 328 3.52 10.53 10.90
CA GLY A 328 4.60 10.68 9.92
C GLY A 328 4.19 11.60 8.77
N ALA A 329 5.11 11.82 7.83
CA ALA A 329 4.88 12.69 6.67
C ALA A 329 4.13 12.01 5.52
N THR A 330 3.65 10.78 5.68
CA THR A 330 3.07 10.00 4.58
C THR A 330 1.56 10.18 4.52
N ASP A 331 1.04 10.50 3.33
CA ASP A 331 -0.40 10.42 3.05
C ASP A 331 -0.75 9.04 2.48
N TYR A 332 -1.88 8.49 2.93
CA TYR A 332 -2.44 7.23 2.46
C TYR A 332 -3.84 7.47 1.91
N PHE A 333 -4.08 6.93 0.71
CA PHE A 333 -5.36 6.98 0.04
C PHE A 333 -5.67 5.61 -0.54
N ASP A 334 -6.92 5.22 -0.50
CA ASP A 334 -7.37 4.07 -1.27
C ASP A 334 -8.85 4.18 -1.63
N LEU A 335 -9.23 3.40 -2.64
CA LEU A 335 -10.61 3.04 -2.88
C LEU A 335 -10.77 1.59 -2.40
N SER A 336 -11.84 1.32 -1.68
CA SER A 336 -12.07 0.03 -1.08
C SER A 336 -13.44 -0.52 -1.46
N MET A 337 -13.41 -1.77 -1.92
CA MET A 337 -14.55 -2.62 -2.24
C MET A 337 -14.52 -3.88 -1.36
N VAL A 338 -13.84 -3.83 -0.21
CA VAL A 338 -13.67 -4.95 0.71
C VAL A 338 -15.02 -5.48 1.17
N SER A 339 -15.92 -4.59 1.61
CA SER A 339 -17.27 -4.97 2.06
C SER A 339 -18.30 -5.07 0.93
N GLY A 340 -17.92 -4.72 -0.31
CA GLY A 340 -18.81 -4.73 -1.46
C GLY A 340 -18.57 -3.58 -2.42
N PHE A 341 -19.32 -3.53 -3.52
CA PHE A 341 -19.33 -2.39 -4.43
C PHE A 341 -20.74 -1.92 -4.78
N ASN A 342 -20.90 -0.63 -5.04
CA ASN A 342 -22.18 -0.02 -5.39
C ASN A 342 -22.05 1.15 -6.37
N VAL A 343 -21.39 2.24 -5.96
CA VAL A 343 -21.16 3.44 -6.74
C VAL A 343 -19.76 3.34 -7.35
N PRO A 344 -19.62 3.36 -8.67
CA PRO A 344 -18.30 3.37 -9.30
C PRO A 344 -17.58 4.67 -8.95
N MET A 345 -16.31 4.55 -8.56
CA MET A 345 -15.47 5.69 -8.17
C MET A 345 -14.14 5.66 -8.91
N SER A 346 -13.57 6.84 -9.16
CA SER A 346 -12.15 6.98 -9.48
C SER A 346 -11.52 8.02 -8.57
N MET A 347 -10.21 7.89 -8.38
CA MET A 347 -9.41 8.80 -7.59
C MET A 347 -8.24 9.29 -8.43
N THR A 348 -7.93 10.58 -8.36
CA THR A 348 -6.77 11.19 -9.02
C THR A 348 -6.06 12.10 -8.03
N ILE A 349 -4.75 11.95 -7.89
CA ILE A 349 -3.90 12.88 -7.13
C ILE A 349 -3.61 14.07 -8.04
N THR A 350 -3.99 15.27 -7.62
CA THR A 350 -3.98 16.47 -8.47
C THR A 350 -2.69 17.27 -8.40
N ASP A 351 -1.79 16.95 -7.47
CA ASP A 351 -0.49 17.60 -7.29
C ASP A 351 0.69 16.62 -7.32
N ASN A 352 1.60 16.83 -8.27
CA ASN A 352 2.75 15.93 -8.50
C ASN A 352 3.95 16.17 -7.56
N GLY A 353 3.81 17.00 -6.52
CA GLY A 353 4.92 17.39 -5.64
C GLY A 353 5.30 16.39 -4.55
N ASN A 354 4.42 15.41 -4.31
CA ASN A 354 4.39 14.65 -3.04
C ASN A 354 4.98 13.24 -3.09
N ASP A 355 5.63 12.87 -4.21
CA ASP A 355 6.29 11.57 -4.39
C ASP A 355 5.33 10.39 -4.13
N CYS A 356 4.32 10.29 -4.99
CA CYS A 356 3.25 9.31 -4.89
C CYS A 356 3.50 8.10 -5.80
N ASN A 357 3.26 6.89 -5.30
CA ASN A 357 3.39 5.64 -6.09
C ASN A 357 2.25 5.45 -7.13
N PHE A 358 1.09 6.03 -6.89
CA PHE A 358 -0.05 6.09 -7.81
C PHE A 358 -0.50 7.53 -7.97
N THR A 359 -0.86 7.90 -9.19
CA THR A 359 -1.51 9.19 -9.48
C THR A 359 -3.00 9.04 -9.78
N GLU A 360 -3.45 7.83 -10.13
CA GLU A 360 -4.85 7.50 -10.39
C GLU A 360 -5.19 6.10 -9.87
N MET A 361 -6.43 5.91 -9.44
CA MET A 361 -7.04 4.61 -9.16
C MET A 361 -8.46 4.54 -9.72
N SER A 362 -8.86 3.33 -10.11
CA SER A 362 -10.20 3.05 -10.61
C SER A 362 -10.88 1.96 -9.79
N ALA A 363 -12.08 2.26 -9.30
CA ALA A 363 -12.99 1.35 -8.62
C ALA A 363 -14.32 1.31 -9.40
N VAL A 364 -14.25 0.94 -10.68
CA VAL A 364 -15.42 0.83 -11.56
C VAL A 364 -15.83 -0.63 -11.69
N ALA A 365 -17.04 -0.96 -11.24
CA ALA A 365 -17.63 -2.28 -11.33
C ALA A 365 -19.10 -2.18 -11.76
N ASP A 366 -19.60 -3.22 -12.43
CA ASP A 366 -20.98 -3.29 -12.90
C ASP A 366 -21.84 -4.09 -11.92
N LEU A 367 -22.85 -3.45 -11.32
CA LEU A 367 -23.80 -4.12 -10.44
C LEU A 367 -24.55 -5.25 -11.15
N TYR A 368 -24.69 -5.19 -12.47
CA TYR A 368 -25.35 -6.21 -13.27
C TYR A 368 -24.49 -7.46 -13.51
N ASP A 369 -23.16 -7.33 -13.36
CA ASP A 369 -22.17 -8.41 -13.37
C ASP A 369 -21.90 -9.04 -12.00
N CYS A 370 -22.56 -8.58 -10.94
CA CYS A 370 -22.32 -9.06 -9.58
C CYS A 370 -22.30 -10.60 -9.51
N PRO A 371 -21.17 -11.20 -9.07
CA PRO A 371 -20.98 -12.64 -9.19
C PRO A 371 -21.85 -13.43 -8.21
N LYS A 372 -21.85 -14.75 -8.42
CA LYS A 372 -22.48 -15.73 -7.54
C LYS A 372 -21.42 -16.58 -6.88
N GLU A 373 -21.72 -17.08 -5.69
CA GLU A 373 -20.88 -18.04 -4.98
C GLU A 373 -21.60 -19.38 -4.85
N ASP A 374 -20.86 -20.49 -4.81
CA ASP A 374 -21.41 -21.83 -4.61
C ASP A 374 -20.40 -22.71 -3.87
N GLN A 375 -20.71 -24.01 -3.70
CA GLN A 375 -19.80 -24.93 -3.01
C GLN A 375 -18.41 -25.09 -3.66
N THR A 376 -18.28 -24.72 -4.94
CA THR A 376 -17.02 -24.80 -5.68
C THR A 376 -16.16 -23.56 -5.51
N THR A 377 -16.75 -22.44 -5.08
CA THR A 377 -16.10 -21.13 -4.94
C THR A 377 -15.93 -20.73 -3.48
N ILE A 378 -16.86 -21.14 -2.62
CA ILE A 378 -16.78 -21.10 -1.16
C ILE A 378 -16.82 -22.54 -0.67
N ALA A 379 -15.78 -23.02 0.04
CA ALA A 379 -15.84 -24.41 0.46
C ALA A 379 -16.89 -24.66 1.54
N ALA A 380 -17.96 -25.31 1.09
CA ALA A 380 -19.13 -25.76 1.82
C ALA A 380 -19.08 -27.26 2.18
N ASN A 381 -18.03 -27.96 1.74
CA ASN A 381 -17.93 -29.42 1.80
C ASN A 381 -16.70 -29.88 2.60
N SER A 382 -16.56 -29.35 3.81
CA SER A 382 -15.74 -30.01 4.83
C SER A 382 -16.63 -30.44 5.98
N THR A 383 -16.23 -31.48 6.68
CA THR A 383 -16.78 -31.85 7.99
C THR A 383 -16.68 -30.70 9.02
N LEU A 384 -15.99 -29.60 8.70
CA LEU A 384 -15.77 -28.45 9.56
C LEU A 384 -16.85 -27.36 9.40
N TYR A 385 -17.36 -27.10 8.19
CA TYR A 385 -18.38 -26.06 7.94
C TYR A 385 -19.37 -26.52 6.86
N THR A 386 -20.66 -26.58 7.22
CA THR A 386 -21.75 -26.91 6.28
C THR A 386 -22.65 -25.68 6.09
N ASN A 387 -22.83 -25.25 4.84
CA ASN A 387 -23.84 -24.26 4.47
C ASN A 387 -24.60 -24.78 3.25
N THR A 388 -25.84 -25.20 3.47
CA THR A 388 -26.68 -25.84 2.45
C THR A 388 -27.19 -24.86 1.39
N GLN A 389 -27.18 -23.55 1.65
CA GLN A 389 -27.56 -22.52 0.66
C GLN A 389 -26.55 -22.49 -0.51
N LEU A 390 -25.28 -22.83 -0.26
CA LEU A 390 -24.23 -22.91 -1.29
C LEU A 390 -24.47 -24.04 -2.30
N ASN A 391 -25.35 -25.01 -2.01
CA ASN A 391 -25.68 -26.10 -2.94
C ASN A 391 -26.40 -25.62 -4.20
N ALA A 392 -27.23 -24.58 -4.06
CA ALA A 392 -28.00 -24.00 -5.15
C ALA A 392 -27.29 -22.81 -5.83
N GLY A 393 -26.17 -22.36 -5.24
CA GLY A 393 -25.53 -21.09 -5.55
C GLY A 393 -26.26 -19.91 -4.91
N ILE A 394 -25.50 -18.96 -4.40
CA ILE A 394 -25.97 -17.73 -3.76
C ILE A 394 -25.63 -16.52 -4.64
N SER A 395 -26.56 -15.59 -4.74
CA SER A 395 -26.31 -14.30 -5.41
C SER A 395 -25.74 -13.32 -4.40
N LEU A 396 -24.70 -12.57 -4.79
CA LEU A 396 -24.17 -11.48 -3.97
C LEU A 396 -24.87 -10.15 -4.20
N VAL A 397 -25.93 -10.14 -5.02
CA VAL A 397 -26.68 -8.92 -5.37
C VAL A 397 -27.53 -8.49 -4.19
N VAL A 398 -27.42 -7.21 -3.84
CA VAL A 398 -28.28 -6.54 -2.86
C VAL A 398 -29.29 -5.67 -3.59
N SER A 399 -30.53 -5.64 -3.13
CA SER A 399 -31.55 -4.73 -3.65
C SER A 399 -32.52 -4.36 -2.53
N ASN A 400 -32.64 -3.07 -2.25
CA ASN A 400 -33.63 -2.54 -1.30
C ASN A 400 -35.04 -2.60 -1.89
N ASP A 401 -35.14 -2.34 -3.20
CA ASP A 401 -36.35 -2.53 -4.00
C ASP A 401 -35.97 -2.97 -5.42
N LYS A 402 -36.40 -4.18 -5.81
CA LYS A 402 -36.11 -4.77 -7.12
C LYS A 402 -36.69 -3.96 -8.29
N SER A 403 -37.74 -3.16 -8.06
CA SER A 403 -38.32 -2.30 -9.08
C SER A 403 -37.46 -1.06 -9.37
N ARG A 404 -36.65 -0.65 -8.39
CA ARG A 404 -35.79 0.53 -8.46
C ARG A 404 -34.38 0.21 -8.96
N GLY A 405 -33.89 -1.00 -8.75
CA GLY A 405 -32.59 -1.44 -9.29
C GLY A 405 -31.81 -2.32 -8.33
N ARG A 406 -30.50 -2.45 -8.57
CA ARG A 406 -29.57 -3.13 -7.66
C ARG A 406 -28.93 -2.11 -6.71
N ALA A 407 -28.96 -2.37 -5.41
CA ALA A 407 -28.41 -1.48 -4.39
C ALA A 407 -26.90 -1.66 -4.21
N GLY A 408 -26.37 -2.85 -4.53
CA GLY A 408 -24.98 -3.20 -4.30
C GLY A 408 -24.65 -4.62 -4.71
N CYS A 409 -23.37 -4.94 -4.68
CA CYS A 409 -22.84 -6.29 -4.73
C CYS A 409 -22.02 -6.54 -3.46
N MET A 410 -22.51 -7.43 -2.61
CA MET A 410 -21.98 -7.70 -1.28
C MET A 410 -20.73 -8.59 -1.36
N ALA A 411 -19.69 -8.26 -0.59
CA ALA A 411 -18.57 -9.18 -0.45
C ALA A 411 -18.97 -10.40 0.41
N PRO A 412 -18.38 -11.59 0.18
CA PRO A 412 -18.76 -12.81 0.92
C PRO A 412 -18.64 -12.71 2.44
N GLU A 413 -17.75 -11.88 2.97
CA GLU A 413 -17.60 -11.59 4.40
C GLU A 413 -18.87 -11.01 5.04
N GLN A 414 -19.54 -10.08 4.37
CA GLN A 414 -20.76 -9.40 4.85
C GLN A 414 -21.97 -10.34 4.75
N TRP A 415 -21.90 -11.35 3.88
CA TRP A 415 -23.00 -12.29 3.66
C TRP A 415 -23.05 -13.41 4.70
N LEU A 416 -21.88 -13.82 5.18
CA LEU A 416 -21.71 -14.98 6.06
C LEU A 416 -21.88 -14.65 7.55
N GLU A 417 -21.92 -13.36 7.91
CA GLU A 417 -22.18 -12.88 9.27
C GLU A 417 -23.60 -12.29 9.42
N PRO A 418 -24.34 -12.59 10.51
CA PRO A 418 -23.97 -13.45 11.63
C PRO A 418 -23.90 -14.95 11.26
N PRO A 419 -23.29 -15.80 12.11
CA PRO A 419 -23.17 -17.23 11.86
C PRO A 419 -24.53 -17.86 11.59
N GLY A 420 -24.81 -18.19 10.33
CA GLY A 420 -26.14 -18.62 9.89
C GLY A 420 -26.48 -18.21 8.45
N GLY A 421 -25.78 -17.20 7.89
CA GLY A 421 -25.98 -16.73 6.53
C GLY A 421 -27.30 -15.99 6.34
N GLN A 422 -27.26 -14.74 5.88
CA GLN A 422 -28.47 -13.96 5.60
C GLN A 422 -28.94 -14.21 4.17
N ASP A 423 -30.25 -14.46 3.96
CA ASP A 423 -30.81 -14.67 2.63
C ASP A 423 -30.79 -13.33 1.83
N PRO A 424 -29.99 -13.20 0.74
CA PRO A 424 -29.66 -11.91 0.14
C PRO A 424 -30.86 -11.20 -0.52
N TYR A 425 -31.97 -11.90 -0.73
CA TYR A 425 -33.17 -11.36 -1.38
C TYR A 425 -34.28 -10.94 -0.41
N LYS A 426 -34.12 -11.19 0.90
CA LYS A 426 -35.09 -10.88 1.95
C LYS A 426 -34.55 -9.91 2.99
N ASN A 427 -33.37 -9.35 2.73
CA ASN A 427 -32.64 -8.60 3.72
C ASN A 427 -33.26 -7.20 3.92
N THR A 428 -34.16 -7.12 4.90
CA THR A 428 -34.57 -5.85 5.51
C THR A 428 -33.74 -5.55 6.76
N ASP A 429 -32.97 -6.52 7.28
CA ASP A 429 -32.19 -6.41 8.52
C ASP A 429 -30.74 -6.88 8.28
N THR A 430 -29.93 -6.07 7.59
CA THR A 430 -28.48 -6.28 7.55
C THR A 430 -27.93 -6.10 8.96
N GLN A 431 -27.58 -7.19 9.63
CA GLN A 431 -26.88 -7.09 10.90
C GLN A 431 -25.42 -6.79 10.59
N ALA A 432 -24.85 -5.83 11.32
CA ALA A 432 -23.43 -5.51 11.21
C ALA A 432 -22.58 -6.78 11.40
N ALA A 433 -21.47 -6.87 10.67
CA ALA A 433 -20.47 -7.93 10.82
C ALA A 433 -20.18 -8.20 12.31
N SER A 434 -19.91 -9.47 12.64
CA SER A 434 -19.49 -9.91 13.99
C SER A 434 -18.54 -8.88 14.62
N PRO A 435 -18.67 -8.57 15.93
CA PRO A 435 -17.95 -7.48 16.60
C PRO A 435 -16.42 -7.65 16.67
N GLY A 436 -15.84 -8.61 15.93
CA GLY A 436 -14.42 -8.97 16.00
C GLY A 436 -14.05 -9.67 17.30
N ILE A 437 -12.79 -10.07 17.40
CA ILE A 437 -12.10 -10.71 18.55
C ILE A 437 -13.03 -11.51 19.48
N THR A 438 -13.36 -12.74 19.08
CA THR A 438 -14.00 -13.73 19.97
C THR A 438 -12.98 -14.78 20.41
N THR A 439 -13.21 -15.44 21.54
CA THR A 439 -12.41 -16.61 21.98
C THR A 439 -12.81 -17.90 21.25
N ASP A 440 -13.76 -17.82 20.33
CA ASP A 440 -14.40 -18.98 19.71
C ASP A 440 -13.54 -19.58 18.60
N THR A 441 -13.92 -20.79 18.16
CA THR A 441 -13.31 -21.40 16.97
C THR A 441 -13.78 -20.62 15.74
N PRO A 442 -12.89 -20.11 14.87
CA PRO A 442 -13.28 -19.35 13.69
C PRO A 442 -14.29 -20.12 12.83
N ASN A 443 -15.35 -19.48 12.38
CA ASN A 443 -16.32 -20.01 11.42
C ASN A 443 -15.84 -19.73 9.97
N ILE A 444 -16.65 -20.03 8.96
CA ILE A 444 -16.27 -19.78 7.55
C ILE A 444 -16.21 -18.29 7.18
N SER A 445 -17.08 -17.44 7.74
CA SER A 445 -17.06 -15.98 7.54
C SER A 445 -15.78 -15.37 8.06
N ASP A 446 -15.33 -15.80 9.24
CA ASP A 446 -14.17 -15.24 9.94
C ASP A 446 -12.91 -15.29 9.06
N TRP A 447 -12.77 -16.30 8.21
CA TRP A 447 -11.65 -16.37 7.29
C TRP A 447 -11.73 -15.42 6.10
N TYR A 448 -12.93 -15.13 5.59
CA TYR A 448 -13.10 -14.15 4.52
C TYR A 448 -13.08 -12.72 5.04
N ALA A 449 -13.54 -12.52 6.26
CA ALA A 449 -13.51 -11.25 6.96
C ALA A 449 -12.20 -11.02 7.73
N CYS A 450 -11.27 -11.98 7.72
CA CYS A 450 -10.08 -12.04 8.57
C CYS A 450 -10.29 -11.60 10.02
N ASN A 451 -11.38 -12.08 10.60
CA ASN A 451 -11.76 -11.77 11.95
C ASN A 451 -11.47 -12.95 12.86
N VAL A 452 -11.59 -12.75 14.17
CA VAL A 452 -11.25 -13.72 15.24
C VAL A 452 -9.76 -13.88 15.51
N MET A 453 -9.35 -13.27 16.61
CA MET A 453 -8.06 -13.43 17.24
C MET A 453 -8.29 -13.99 18.64
N LYS A 454 -7.67 -15.14 18.96
CA LYS A 454 -7.93 -15.85 20.24
C LYS A 454 -7.49 -15.09 21.49
N ALA A 455 -6.58 -14.13 21.35
CA ALA A 455 -6.10 -13.29 22.44
C ALA A 455 -5.64 -11.94 21.90
N GLN A 456 -5.94 -10.86 22.62
CA GLN A 456 -5.51 -9.52 22.25
C GLN A 456 -3.98 -9.45 22.07
N GLY A 457 -3.52 -8.90 20.94
CA GLY A 457 -2.10 -8.75 20.62
C GLY A 457 -1.40 -10.03 20.16
N ALA A 458 -2.14 -11.13 19.93
CA ALA A 458 -1.57 -12.35 19.36
C ALA A 458 -1.03 -12.11 17.93
N ASP A 459 -1.64 -11.20 17.18
CA ASP A 459 -1.26 -10.80 15.83
C ASP A 459 0.17 -10.23 15.73
N LYS A 460 0.77 -9.80 16.86
CA LYS A 460 2.17 -9.38 16.95
C LYS A 460 3.16 -10.50 16.64
N ASP A 461 2.74 -11.75 16.74
CA ASP A 461 3.57 -12.93 16.53
C ASP A 461 2.89 -13.91 15.55
N PRO A 462 2.99 -13.65 14.23
CA PRO A 462 2.28 -14.42 13.21
C PRO A 462 2.66 -15.91 13.19
N GLU A 463 3.83 -16.30 13.71
CA GLU A 463 4.24 -17.70 13.77
C GLU A 463 3.43 -18.52 14.79
N THR A 464 2.91 -17.85 15.82
CA THR A 464 2.11 -18.49 16.89
C THR A 464 0.63 -18.15 16.80
N CYS A 465 0.30 -17.05 16.12
CA CYS A 465 -1.06 -16.63 15.85
C CYS A 465 -1.56 -17.29 14.55
N LEU A 466 -2.33 -18.37 14.72
CA LEU A 466 -2.77 -19.26 13.64
C LEU A 466 -4.28 -19.13 13.30
N THR A 467 -4.92 -18.02 13.68
CA THR A 467 -6.32 -17.71 13.35
C THR A 467 -6.44 -16.60 12.30
N PRO A 468 -7.58 -16.47 11.60
CA PRO A 468 -7.75 -15.44 10.57
C PRO A 468 -7.51 -14.01 11.07
N GLY A 469 -7.95 -13.66 12.29
CA GLY A 469 -7.71 -12.35 12.91
C GLY A 469 -6.26 -12.00 13.25
N CYS A 470 -5.30 -12.87 12.95
CA CYS A 470 -3.87 -12.54 13.02
C CYS A 470 -3.41 -11.70 11.81
N GLY A 471 -4.22 -11.68 10.74
CA GLY A 471 -3.96 -10.98 9.49
C GLY A 471 -2.84 -11.62 8.66
N GLY A 472 -2.61 -11.07 7.46
CA GLY A 472 -1.56 -11.48 6.55
C GLY A 472 -1.78 -12.88 5.97
N PRO A 473 -0.72 -13.68 5.78
CA PRO A 473 -0.81 -15.01 5.17
C PRO A 473 -1.86 -15.95 5.80
N GLN A 474 -2.15 -15.78 7.08
CA GLN A 474 -3.15 -16.52 7.84
C GLN A 474 -4.53 -16.42 7.18
N CYS A 475 -4.90 -15.23 6.69
CA CYS A 475 -6.11 -15.02 5.92
C CYS A 475 -6.14 -15.78 4.59
N ALA A 476 -4.98 -15.85 3.94
CA ALA A 476 -4.85 -16.45 2.62
C ALA A 476 -4.96 -17.98 2.63
N VAL A 477 -4.62 -18.64 3.75
CA VAL A 477 -4.72 -20.10 3.93
C VAL A 477 -6.16 -20.59 3.82
N GLY A 478 -7.09 -19.80 4.37
CA GLY A 478 -8.51 -20.10 4.38
C GLY A 478 -8.90 -21.35 5.20
N PRO A 479 -10.21 -21.63 5.34
CA PRO A 479 -10.76 -22.61 6.28
C PRO A 479 -10.38 -24.08 6.07
N LEU A 480 -9.75 -24.40 4.94
CA LEU A 480 -9.34 -25.77 4.59
C LEU A 480 -7.83 -25.93 4.45
N GLY A 481 -7.07 -24.84 4.54
CA GLY A 481 -5.62 -24.91 4.55
C GLY A 481 -5.09 -25.28 5.93
N THR A 482 -3.79 -25.53 6.02
CA THR A 482 -3.11 -25.83 7.29
C THR A 482 -2.53 -24.53 7.84
N PRO A 483 -2.96 -24.04 9.01
CA PRO A 483 -2.39 -22.84 9.60
C PRO A 483 -0.87 -22.97 9.80
N GLY A 484 -0.13 -21.90 9.53
CA GLY A 484 1.34 -21.90 9.60
C GLY A 484 2.04 -22.51 8.37
N VAL A 485 1.29 -22.98 7.38
CA VAL A 485 1.83 -23.54 6.13
C VAL A 485 1.37 -22.71 4.94
N TYR A 486 2.24 -21.80 4.49
CA TYR A 486 1.94 -20.78 3.47
C TYR A 486 2.51 -21.10 2.09
N ASP A 487 2.90 -22.36 1.86
CA ASP A 487 3.34 -22.81 0.55
C ASP A 487 2.17 -22.85 -0.45
N MET A 488 2.52 -22.76 -1.73
CA MET A 488 1.58 -22.77 -2.85
C MET A 488 0.66 -23.99 -2.89
N VAL A 489 1.13 -25.15 -2.41
CA VAL A 489 0.36 -26.40 -2.38
C VAL A 489 -0.68 -26.34 -1.26
N SER A 490 -0.37 -25.74 -0.12
CA SER A 490 -1.26 -25.58 1.02
C SER A 490 -2.32 -24.50 0.75
N LEU A 491 -1.93 -23.38 0.14
CA LEU A 491 -2.86 -22.36 -0.37
C LEU A 491 -3.80 -22.91 -1.46
N SER A 492 -3.32 -23.85 -2.29
CA SER A 492 -4.13 -24.46 -3.36
C SER A 492 -5.02 -25.62 -2.90
N LYS A 493 -4.70 -26.30 -1.79
CA LYS A 493 -5.54 -27.34 -1.16
C LYS A 493 -6.84 -26.77 -0.58
N GLY A 494 -6.81 -25.54 -0.07
CA GLY A 494 -8.01 -24.76 0.17
C GLY A 494 -8.59 -24.25 -1.14
N LYS A 495 -9.42 -25.04 -1.84
CA LYS A 495 -10.07 -24.56 -3.08
C LYS A 495 -10.71 -23.18 -2.84
N GLY A 496 -10.14 -22.14 -3.47
CA GLY A 496 -10.74 -20.81 -3.65
C GLY A 496 -10.74 -19.83 -2.48
N LYS A 497 -10.03 -20.05 -1.38
CA LYS A 497 -10.35 -19.32 -0.12
C LYS A 497 -9.66 -17.97 0.21
N PRO A 498 -8.72 -17.42 -0.58
CA PRO A 498 -8.48 -15.97 -0.61
C PRO A 498 -9.26 -15.24 -1.73
N TYR A 499 -9.48 -15.91 -2.87
CA TYR A 499 -10.13 -15.33 -4.04
C TYR A 499 -11.45 -16.02 -4.38
N THR A 500 -12.51 -15.53 -3.73
CA THR A 500 -13.91 -15.79 -4.07
C THR A 500 -14.21 -15.33 -5.50
N ASN A 501 -15.37 -15.68 -6.07
CA ASN A 501 -15.74 -15.16 -7.39
C ASN A 501 -15.87 -13.64 -7.37
N TYR A 502 -16.26 -13.06 -6.24
CA TYR A 502 -16.23 -11.62 -5.99
C TYR A 502 -14.86 -11.00 -6.28
N VAL A 503 -13.79 -11.47 -5.60
CA VAL A 503 -12.46 -10.89 -5.79
C VAL A 503 -11.92 -11.17 -7.20
N LYS A 504 -12.15 -12.37 -7.73
CA LYS A 504 -11.75 -12.73 -9.11
C LYS A 504 -12.36 -11.80 -10.15
N TYR A 505 -13.64 -11.48 -9.99
CA TYR A 505 -14.34 -10.54 -10.86
C TYR A 505 -13.69 -9.15 -10.82
N LEU A 506 -13.46 -8.60 -9.63
CA LEU A 506 -12.85 -7.28 -9.46
C LEU A 506 -11.44 -7.19 -10.06
N LYS A 507 -10.61 -8.24 -9.88
CA LYS A 507 -9.30 -8.33 -10.53
C LYS A 507 -9.41 -8.45 -12.06
N ALA A 508 -10.40 -9.19 -12.56
CA ALA A 508 -10.61 -9.42 -13.99
C ALA A 508 -11.14 -8.20 -14.77
N ILE A 509 -11.84 -7.28 -14.10
CA ILE A 509 -12.22 -5.99 -14.70
C ILE A 509 -11.13 -4.93 -14.55
N GLY A 510 -10.01 -5.28 -13.89
CA GLY A 510 -8.88 -4.37 -13.71
C GLY A 510 -9.12 -3.29 -12.66
N SER A 511 -9.97 -3.56 -11.65
CA SER A 511 -10.13 -2.66 -10.50
C SER A 511 -8.79 -2.53 -9.76
N ASP A 512 -8.43 -1.29 -9.43
CA ASP A 512 -7.26 -0.97 -8.60
C ASP A 512 -7.65 -0.79 -7.12
N ALA A 513 -8.95 -0.87 -6.79
CA ALA A 513 -9.45 -0.80 -5.42
C ALA A 513 -9.13 -2.04 -4.58
N TYR A 514 -9.13 -1.91 -3.27
CA TYR A 514 -9.10 -3.04 -2.35
C TYR A 514 -10.29 -3.95 -2.60
N ALA A 515 -10.06 -5.11 -3.22
CA ALA A 515 -11.10 -6.12 -3.41
C ALA A 515 -11.27 -7.03 -2.18
N TRP A 516 -10.30 -6.98 -1.26
CA TRP A 516 -10.19 -7.78 -0.04
C TRP A 516 -9.11 -7.14 0.87
N GLN A 517 -9.03 -7.56 2.13
CA GLN A 517 -8.33 -6.84 3.21
C GLN A 517 -6.79 -6.83 3.16
N PHE A 518 -6.16 -7.56 2.24
CA PHE A 518 -4.68 -7.64 2.14
C PHE A 518 -4.17 -7.27 0.75
N ASN A 519 -4.89 -6.39 0.05
CA ASN A 519 -4.56 -5.89 -1.28
C ASN A 519 -3.53 -4.74 -1.23
N ASP A 520 -2.74 -4.64 -0.16
CA ASP A 520 -2.04 -3.42 0.28
C ASP A 520 -1.09 -2.85 -0.78
N ASP A 521 -0.21 -3.71 -1.34
CA ASP A 521 0.82 -3.29 -2.29
C ASP A 521 0.23 -2.89 -3.67
N ALA A 522 -0.99 -3.32 -3.99
CA ALA A 522 -1.64 -3.08 -5.29
C ALA A 522 -2.72 -1.99 -5.27
N SER A 523 -3.20 -1.59 -4.08
CA SER A 523 -4.40 -0.74 -3.94
C SER A 523 -4.26 0.44 -3.00
N THR A 524 -3.04 0.72 -2.49
CA THR A 524 -2.76 1.90 -1.67
C THR A 524 -1.96 2.94 -2.45
N ALA A 525 -2.49 4.16 -2.56
CA ALA A 525 -1.76 5.34 -2.96
C ALA A 525 -1.06 5.87 -1.72
N ILE A 526 0.25 5.94 -1.82
CA ILE A 526 1.15 6.39 -0.78
C ILE A 526 1.93 7.55 -1.35
N CYS A 527 1.72 8.74 -0.80
CA CYS A 527 2.56 9.90 -1.07
C CYS A 527 3.54 10.07 0.09
N GLN A 528 4.83 9.99 -0.20
CA GLN A 528 5.88 10.04 0.82
C GLN A 528 6.00 11.41 1.50
N LYS A 529 5.44 12.45 0.89
CA LYS A 529 5.32 13.78 1.48
C LYS A 529 3.86 14.13 1.74
N ALA A 530 3.64 14.76 2.88
CA ALA A 530 2.32 15.18 3.32
C ALA A 530 1.91 16.43 2.54
N GLY A 531 0.61 16.55 2.30
CA GLY A 531 0.01 17.70 1.64
C GLY A 531 -0.63 17.38 0.31
N ALA A 532 -0.60 16.11 -0.13
CA ALA A 532 -1.22 15.70 -1.38
C ALA A 532 -2.72 16.04 -1.42
N THR A 533 -3.14 16.47 -2.60
CA THR A 533 -4.51 16.83 -2.96
C THR A 533 -5.11 15.76 -3.86
N VAL A 534 -6.35 15.38 -3.59
CA VAL A 534 -7.02 14.28 -4.27
C VAL A 534 -8.39 14.70 -4.78
N LYS A 535 -8.71 14.29 -6.00
CA LYS A 535 -10.04 14.37 -6.58
C LYS A 535 -10.65 12.98 -6.66
N VAL A 536 -11.78 12.78 -5.99
CA VAL A 536 -12.62 11.59 -6.13
C VAL A 536 -13.76 11.93 -7.09
N THR A 537 -13.96 11.11 -8.11
CA THR A 537 -15.07 11.26 -9.06
C THR A 537 -16.03 10.09 -8.92
N LEU A 538 -17.28 10.38 -8.58
CA LEU A 538 -18.37 9.41 -8.59
C LEU A 538 -18.86 9.22 -10.02
N CYS A 539 -19.14 7.98 -10.44
CA CYS A 539 -19.57 7.66 -11.80
C CYS A 539 -18.64 8.18 -12.92
N PRO A 540 -17.34 7.81 -12.93
CA PRO A 540 -16.30 8.43 -13.76
C PRO A 540 -16.40 8.21 -15.29
N GLY A 541 -17.37 7.42 -15.78
CA GLY A 541 -17.64 7.32 -17.22
C GLY A 541 -18.42 8.51 -17.80
N PRO A 542 -19.20 8.33 -18.89
CA PRO A 542 -20.05 9.37 -19.45
C PRO A 542 -21.01 9.98 -18.41
N PRO A 543 -21.38 11.27 -18.54
CA PRO A 543 -22.33 11.91 -17.62
C PRO A 543 -23.67 11.17 -17.55
N GLU A 544 -24.45 11.45 -16.50
CA GLU A 544 -25.82 10.94 -16.32
C GLU A 544 -25.91 9.42 -16.10
N GLN A 545 -24.87 8.81 -15.53
CA GLN A 545 -24.92 7.41 -15.09
C GLN A 545 -25.81 7.22 -13.88
N GLN A 546 -26.62 6.15 -13.92
CA GLN A 546 -27.35 5.62 -12.76
C GLN A 546 -26.87 4.17 -12.53
N PRO A 547 -25.86 3.94 -11.66
CA PRO A 547 -25.17 2.65 -11.56
C PRO A 547 -26.06 1.48 -11.11
N TYR A 548 -27.18 1.77 -10.45
CA TYR A 548 -28.17 0.79 -10.02
C TYR A 548 -29.15 0.35 -11.12
N ARG A 549 -29.14 1.00 -12.29
CA ARG A 549 -29.92 0.63 -13.48
C ARG A 549 -29.10 -0.25 -14.41
N ASN A 550 -29.78 -1.08 -15.19
CA ASN A 550 -29.12 -1.92 -16.18
C ASN A 550 -28.53 -1.01 -17.27
N GLN A 551 -27.26 -1.21 -17.60
CA GLN A 551 -26.56 -0.42 -18.59
C GLN A 551 -25.78 -1.35 -19.53
N THR A 552 -25.74 -0.98 -20.81
CA THR A 552 -24.84 -1.61 -21.78
C THR A 552 -23.49 -0.92 -21.75
N TRP A 553 -22.48 -1.60 -22.27
CA TRP A 553 -21.09 -1.15 -22.25
C TRP A 553 -20.54 -1.04 -23.67
N ALA A 554 -19.70 -0.03 -23.88
CA ALA A 554 -18.97 0.21 -25.11
C ALA A 554 -17.47 0.28 -24.83
N PHE A 555 -16.65 -0.08 -25.81
CA PHE A 555 -15.21 0.10 -25.74
C PHE A 555 -14.81 1.37 -26.49
N SER A 556 -14.28 2.36 -25.78
CA SER A 556 -13.75 3.61 -26.34
C SER A 556 -12.52 4.04 -25.56
N ASP A 557 -11.57 4.70 -26.24
CA ASP A 557 -10.37 5.26 -25.61
C ASP A 557 -9.60 4.27 -24.73
N ASN A 558 -9.51 3.01 -25.20
CA ASN A 558 -8.92 1.89 -24.47
C ASN A 558 -9.54 1.63 -23.10
N LYS A 559 -10.83 1.93 -22.92
CA LYS A 559 -11.60 1.69 -21.70
C LYS A 559 -12.96 1.10 -22.04
N CYS A 560 -13.48 0.26 -21.15
CA CYS A 560 -14.88 -0.12 -21.17
C CYS A 560 -15.68 0.89 -20.36
N LEU A 561 -16.59 1.60 -21.03
CA LEU A 561 -17.38 2.67 -20.46
C LEU A 561 -18.88 2.33 -20.60
N PRO A 562 -19.73 2.74 -19.65
CA PRO A 562 -21.16 2.55 -19.79
C PRO A 562 -21.70 3.43 -20.94
N ASP A 563 -22.57 2.84 -21.75
CA ASP A 563 -23.27 3.50 -22.85
C ASP A 563 -24.66 2.86 -22.97
N SER A 564 -25.66 3.52 -22.38
CA SER A 564 -27.04 3.05 -22.34
C SER A 564 -27.77 3.10 -23.69
N ASN A 565 -27.23 3.79 -24.68
CA ASN A 565 -27.90 4.05 -25.96
C ASN A 565 -27.28 3.32 -27.15
N ALA A 566 -26.00 2.95 -27.07
CA ALA A 566 -25.27 2.29 -28.16
C ALA A 566 -24.26 1.23 -27.72
N GLY A 567 -24.22 0.87 -26.42
CA GLY A 567 -23.33 -0.18 -25.92
C GLY A 567 -23.58 -1.55 -26.57
N SER A 568 -22.55 -2.15 -27.15
CA SER A 568 -22.62 -3.46 -27.80
C SER A 568 -22.46 -4.64 -26.82
N TYR A 569 -21.98 -4.38 -25.61
CA TYR A 569 -21.72 -5.41 -24.60
C TYR A 569 -22.75 -5.34 -23.49
N PRO A 570 -23.34 -6.47 -23.07
CA PRO A 570 -24.37 -6.48 -22.04
C PRO A 570 -23.83 -6.18 -20.64
N THR A 571 -22.51 -6.31 -20.42
CA THR A 571 -21.88 -6.11 -19.13
C THR A 571 -20.43 -5.63 -19.25
N LEU A 572 -19.87 -5.10 -18.17
CA LEU A 572 -18.48 -4.64 -18.12
C LEU A 572 -17.51 -5.77 -18.42
N LEU A 573 -17.65 -6.92 -17.76
CA LEU A 573 -16.76 -8.06 -17.97
C LEU A 573 -16.83 -8.56 -19.42
N ALA A 574 -18.01 -8.56 -20.05
CA ALA A 574 -18.15 -8.92 -21.46
C ALA A 574 -17.39 -7.95 -22.37
N CYS A 575 -17.45 -6.64 -22.08
CA CYS A 575 -16.65 -5.65 -22.80
C CYS A 575 -15.14 -5.88 -22.61
N MET A 576 -14.70 -6.12 -21.36
CA MET A 576 -13.30 -6.34 -21.03
C MET A 576 -12.75 -7.59 -21.74
N GLN A 577 -13.49 -8.72 -21.69
CA GLN A 577 -13.10 -9.97 -22.34
C GLN A 577 -12.97 -9.88 -23.86
N ALA A 578 -13.76 -9.01 -24.50
CA ALA A 578 -13.72 -8.83 -25.95
C ALA A 578 -12.53 -7.96 -26.42
N ASN A 579 -12.10 -7.02 -25.58
CA ASN A 579 -11.19 -5.94 -25.98
C ASN A 579 -9.80 -6.02 -25.33
N PHE A 580 -9.64 -6.79 -24.25
CA PHE A 580 -8.36 -7.00 -23.58
C PHE A 580 -7.93 -8.46 -23.61
N ASP A 581 -6.61 -8.67 -23.55
CA ASP A 581 -6.05 -9.95 -23.14
C ASP A 581 -5.79 -9.92 -21.63
N TYR A 582 -5.36 -11.04 -21.07
CA TYR A 582 -5.13 -11.20 -19.64
C TYR A 582 -3.75 -11.78 -19.38
N SER A 583 -3.06 -11.23 -18.39
CA SER A 583 -1.82 -11.78 -17.87
C SER A 583 -1.98 -12.17 -16.40
N CYS A 584 -1.12 -13.09 -15.97
CA CYS A 584 -1.07 -13.44 -14.57
C CYS A 584 -0.19 -12.49 -13.79
N GLN A 585 -0.75 -11.94 -12.72
CA GLN A 585 -0.06 -11.09 -11.76
C GLN A 585 0.16 -11.86 -10.47
N LYS A 586 1.16 -11.43 -9.69
CA LYS A 586 1.46 -11.96 -8.36
C LYS A 586 1.29 -10.86 -7.33
N GLU A 587 0.81 -11.23 -6.15
CA GLU A 587 0.61 -10.36 -5.00
C GLU A 587 1.17 -11.07 -3.77
N GLU A 588 2.04 -10.36 -3.05
CA GLU A 588 2.59 -10.85 -1.80
C GLU A 588 1.72 -10.37 -0.65
N VAL A 589 1.25 -11.32 0.15
CA VAL A 589 0.60 -11.05 1.42
C VAL A 589 1.66 -11.27 2.49
N LYS A 590 1.93 -10.27 3.32
CA LYS A 590 2.98 -10.34 4.35
C LYS A 590 2.49 -9.83 5.70
N LYS A 591 2.98 -10.43 6.78
CA LYS A 591 2.81 -9.93 8.16
C LYS A 591 4.16 -9.94 8.85
N LEU A 592 4.56 -8.80 9.38
CA LEU A 592 5.78 -8.67 10.18
C LEU A 592 5.54 -9.21 11.59
N ASN A 593 6.50 -9.98 12.08
CA ASN A 593 6.59 -10.38 13.46
C ASN A 593 7.17 -9.21 14.27
N ALA A 594 6.36 -8.63 15.16
CA ALA A 594 6.76 -7.47 15.95
C ALA A 594 7.87 -7.79 16.97
N LYS A 595 8.10 -9.07 17.30
CA LYS A 595 9.16 -9.50 18.23
C LYS A 595 10.48 -9.75 17.52
N THR A 596 10.43 -10.39 16.34
CA THR A 596 11.65 -10.85 15.63
C THR A 596 12.02 -9.96 14.45
N GLY A 597 11.10 -9.12 13.96
CA GLY A 597 11.25 -8.35 12.73
C GLY A 597 11.14 -9.19 11.45
N ALA A 598 10.98 -10.51 11.56
CA ALA A 598 10.84 -11.40 10.40
C ALA A 598 9.45 -11.28 9.76
N ALA A 599 9.37 -11.38 8.44
CA ALA A 599 8.10 -11.41 7.72
C ALA A 599 7.63 -12.85 7.51
N THR A 600 6.37 -13.14 7.83
CA THR A 600 5.65 -14.30 7.31
C THR A 600 4.99 -13.90 6.00
N THR A 601 5.18 -14.65 4.92
CA THR A 601 4.70 -14.29 3.57
C THR A 601 3.91 -15.41 2.88
N ALA A 602 2.91 -15.04 2.08
CA ALA A 602 2.22 -15.89 1.11
C ALA A 602 2.19 -15.19 -0.25
N GLN A 603 2.26 -15.97 -1.33
CA GLN A 603 2.22 -15.44 -2.70
C GLN A 603 0.91 -15.90 -3.37
N LEU A 604 0.12 -14.94 -3.84
CA LEU A 604 -1.16 -15.14 -4.51
C LEU A 604 -1.04 -14.71 -5.97
N ASN A 605 -1.67 -15.44 -6.89
CA ASN A 605 -1.70 -15.03 -8.29
C ASN A 605 -3.13 -14.84 -8.80
N TYR A 606 -3.33 -13.88 -9.70
CA TYR A 606 -4.64 -13.55 -10.29
C TYR A 606 -4.50 -13.06 -11.74
N CYS A 607 -5.60 -13.12 -12.49
CA CYS A 607 -5.67 -12.62 -13.85
C CYS A 607 -6.03 -11.13 -13.86
N LYS A 608 -5.16 -10.28 -14.43
CA LYS A 608 -5.43 -8.84 -14.65
C LYS A 608 -5.51 -8.58 -16.16
N PRO A 609 -6.43 -7.71 -16.63
CA PRO A 609 -6.47 -7.30 -18.03
C PRO A 609 -5.18 -6.58 -18.42
N VAL A 610 -4.73 -6.81 -19.65
CA VAL A 610 -3.59 -6.16 -20.31
C VAL A 610 -3.98 -5.78 -21.73
N PRO A 611 -3.32 -4.79 -22.36
CA PRO A 611 -3.58 -4.45 -23.75
C PRO A 611 -3.57 -5.69 -24.66
N LYS A 612 -4.48 -5.71 -25.64
CA LYS A 612 -4.63 -6.83 -26.57
C LYS A 612 -3.31 -7.13 -27.29
N GLY A 613 -2.97 -8.42 -27.37
CA GLY A 613 -1.69 -8.92 -27.87
C GLY A 613 -0.60 -9.10 -26.81
N GLN A 614 -0.82 -8.68 -25.55
CA GLN A 614 0.17 -8.79 -24.47
C GLN A 614 -0.12 -9.93 -23.47
N GLY A 615 -1.13 -10.74 -23.71
CA GLY A 615 -1.55 -11.80 -22.79
C GLY A 615 -2.24 -12.97 -23.48
N VAL A 616 -3.10 -13.64 -22.73
CA VAL A 616 -3.95 -14.74 -23.22
C VAL A 616 -5.43 -14.37 -23.03
N PRO A 617 -6.37 -15.01 -23.74
CA PRO A 617 -7.80 -14.78 -23.51
C PRO A 617 -8.19 -15.04 -22.05
N TYR A 618 -9.17 -14.30 -21.52
CA TYR A 618 -9.64 -14.45 -20.13
C TYR A 618 -9.92 -15.91 -19.74
N ALA A 619 -10.65 -16.64 -20.58
CA ALA A 619 -10.98 -18.05 -20.34
C ALA A 619 -9.74 -18.97 -20.31
N VAL A 620 -8.64 -18.59 -20.95
CA VAL A 620 -7.37 -19.31 -20.86
C VAL A 620 -6.64 -18.96 -19.57
N CYS A 621 -6.60 -17.68 -19.20
CA CYS A 621 -6.00 -17.24 -17.94
C CYS A 621 -6.68 -17.90 -16.73
N MET A 622 -8.01 -17.98 -16.74
CA MET A 622 -8.83 -18.56 -15.68
C MET A 622 -8.93 -20.09 -15.69
N LYS A 623 -8.43 -20.79 -16.71
CA LYS A 623 -8.58 -22.25 -16.84
C LYS A 623 -7.67 -22.99 -15.85
N ASN A 624 -8.27 -23.98 -15.15
CA ASN A 624 -7.66 -24.85 -14.11
C ASN A 624 -6.39 -25.65 -14.50
N ASN A 625 -5.91 -25.56 -15.75
CA ASN A 625 -4.71 -26.25 -16.26
C ASN A 625 -3.72 -25.29 -16.97
N SER A 626 -3.92 -23.96 -16.85
CA SER A 626 -3.01 -23.02 -17.48
C SER A 626 -1.68 -23.02 -16.71
N GLN A 627 -0.55 -23.17 -17.41
CA GLN A 627 0.78 -22.91 -16.87
C GLN A 627 0.99 -21.42 -16.55
N TYR A 628 -0.06 -20.58 -16.69
CA TYR A 628 0.04 -19.14 -16.83
C TYR A 628 -0.39 -18.39 -15.58
N CYS A 629 -1.42 -18.83 -14.84
CA CYS A 629 -1.79 -18.22 -13.56
C CYS A 629 -2.25 -19.22 -12.52
N GLN A 630 -2.10 -18.89 -11.22
CA GLN A 630 -2.32 -19.86 -10.13
C GLN A 630 -3.59 -20.69 -10.36
N GLN A 631 -3.37 -22.00 -10.30
CA GLN A 631 -4.36 -22.97 -9.87
C GLN A 631 -4.79 -22.64 -8.43
N THR A 632 -5.97 -22.05 -8.23
CA THR A 632 -6.78 -22.41 -7.06
C THR A 632 -7.57 -23.68 -7.40
N GLY A 633 -6.91 -24.84 -7.38
CA GLY A 633 -7.44 -26.18 -7.72
C GLY A 633 -7.27 -26.54 -9.22
N LYS A 634 -6.95 -27.78 -9.64
CA LYS A 634 -7.46 -29.10 -9.23
C LYS A 634 -6.40 -30.21 -9.48
N THR A 635 -6.58 -31.46 -9.02
CA THR A 635 -7.32 -32.54 -9.76
C THR A 635 -7.18 -33.92 -9.08
N PRO A 636 -7.84 -35.02 -9.53
CA PRO A 636 -9.20 -35.29 -10.04
C PRO A 636 -9.80 -36.51 -9.23
N PRO A 637 -10.84 -37.26 -9.68
CA PRO A 637 -11.57 -38.21 -8.84
C PRO A 637 -10.77 -39.47 -8.56
N ASN A 638 -10.84 -40.02 -7.33
CA ASN A 638 -10.56 -41.43 -7.12
C ASN A 638 -11.88 -42.15 -6.83
N THR A 639 -12.37 -42.79 -7.88
CA THR A 639 -12.85 -44.17 -7.89
C THR A 639 -13.69 -44.58 -6.68
N GLN A 640 -14.96 -44.91 -6.94
CA GLN A 640 -15.64 -45.95 -6.17
C GLN A 640 -14.66 -47.11 -5.97
N GLN A 641 -14.28 -47.38 -4.72
CA GLN A 641 -13.96 -48.75 -4.37
C GLN A 641 -15.29 -49.51 -4.47
N THR A 642 -15.57 -50.06 -5.65
CA THR A 642 -16.37 -51.29 -5.70
C THR A 642 -15.58 -52.30 -4.88
N THR A 643 -16.04 -52.53 -3.66
CA THR A 643 -15.70 -53.74 -2.92
C THR A 643 -16.04 -54.92 -3.83
N PRO A 644 -15.12 -55.85 -4.09
CA PRO A 644 -15.51 -57.12 -4.68
C PRO A 644 -16.51 -57.75 -3.72
N SER A 645 -17.73 -57.95 -4.19
CA SER A 645 -18.68 -58.85 -3.55
C SER A 645 -17.96 -60.19 -3.36
N LYS A 646 -17.66 -60.57 -2.12
CA LYS A 646 -17.41 -61.96 -1.80
C LYS A 646 -18.74 -62.68 -2.06
N THR A 647 -18.79 -63.40 -3.16
CA THR A 647 -19.80 -64.42 -3.39
C THR A 647 -19.28 -65.69 -2.73
N GLN A 648 -20.05 -66.18 -1.75
CA GLN A 648 -19.97 -67.46 -1.03
C GLN A 648 -18.72 -67.73 -0.18
#